data_AF-A0A8X7W2L1-F1
#
_entry.id   AF-A0A8X7W2L1-F1
#
_cell.length_a   1.000
_cell.length_b   1.000
_cell.length_c   1.000
_cell.angle_alpha   90.00
_cell.angle_beta   90.00
_cell.angle_gamma   90.00
#
_symmetry.space_group_name_H-M   'P 1'
#
loop_
_entity.id
_entity.type
_entity.pdbx_description
1 polymer ?
#
loop_
_entity_poly.entity_id
_entity_poly.type
_entity_poly.pdbx_seq_one_letter_code
_entity_poly.pdbx_strand_id
1 'polypeptide(L)'
;MAIPSFLSQTLPFYPPIRLAPTRLTLSSSTVCCLSVERINHASTIKNDEDISGGLRVVISAGGTAGHISSALAIGDELKSADPLAQILFIGFPNSMESTTVPSAGFDFSAISTVGYSSSRPFLCFASFLRFPLLLIKSTFESYRLLREFRPQIVVGTGGHASFPVCFAAAIMRLKLVIQEQDSIPGTTNWILSLFADTIFTPFNCTVTNLPKRAAAKCVVYGNPIRQALRRYVSKGAARVSFFGQWAGAVSDAKVVLVLSGSLGANAINIALLNCYLRLLSEHENWFFVWQTGVEAFDEMDSLVRSHPRLFLSPFLRTISVAYAAADLVISRAGAMTCSEIMALGKPSILIPSPHTDEGDQERSASLMADIVGSKVITEEELDTITLRAAIEEILGNEELMTEMSERALRAGKPEAALDVAKHIISIVKPEDNCSVPATSSDSRAWWSMDALRVQLSSGSLTSSVVGSSLLSQPRLPFSSLQLGRVGSSQAAGSVSASETCTADELHYVPVPNSDWRAALWRYLPSPKAPKRKHPLLLLSGIASNAFTYDLSRECSFARSMSGSGFDTWILELRGAGLSSLSADTDLESRKDDQRIVSDLLENLINVSERMENVLDEGFKILGLQDRLSKRVGVFKQRLELIPRYNWDFDNYLEEDIPSAMEYVRTQTKPEDGKLLAIGHSMGGMLLYAMLSRCGFKGVDSGLASVTTIASTFDYSSSGTLLKYLLPVKEPAQALNVSALPIDTMLEMAHPLICRPPYALSWLTTNISAPQMMDPEVIEKLVLNSLCPVPAKLLYQLATSVDKGGLRDRTGSFYYKDHIGKTNVPILALAGDWDIVCPPDAVYETVKLIPEHQATFKVFGSPGGPHYGHQDMISGRTARSEIYPLVIQFLQRHDQS
;
A
#
# COMPACT_ATOMS: atom_id res chain seq x y z
N MET A 1 -34.35 40.58 25.38
CA MET A 1 -34.44 41.77 26.26
C MET A 1 -33.01 42.18 26.57
N ALA A 2 -32.65 43.40 26.15
CA ALA A 2 -31.49 44.23 26.50
C ALA A 2 -30.03 43.69 26.43
N ILE A 3 -29.30 44.34 25.51
CA ILE A 3 -27.84 44.48 25.37
C ILE A 3 -27.28 45.31 26.56
N PRO A 4 -25.98 45.16 26.89
CA PRO A 4 -25.13 46.35 26.78
C PRO A 4 -23.80 46.09 26.04
N SER A 5 -23.55 46.99 25.10
CA SER A 5 -22.31 47.29 24.41
C SER A 5 -21.45 48.25 25.25
N PHE A 6 -20.14 48.04 25.31
CA PHE A 6 -19.19 49.16 25.36
C PHE A 6 -17.91 48.84 24.58
N LEU A 7 -17.39 49.89 23.96
CA LEU A 7 -16.54 49.94 22.77
C LEU A 7 -15.05 50.14 23.10
N SER A 8 -14.24 49.72 22.13
CA SER A 8 -12.95 50.27 21.67
C SER A 8 -11.74 50.23 22.60
N GLN A 9 -10.79 49.35 22.26
CA GLN A 9 -9.39 49.76 22.07
C GLN A 9 -8.84 49.13 20.77
N THR A 10 -8.21 49.99 20.00
CA THR A 10 -7.73 49.86 18.62
C THR A 10 -6.46 49.02 18.52
N LEU A 11 -6.45 48.06 17.60
CA LEU A 11 -5.27 47.31 17.16
C LEU A 11 -4.34 48.19 16.29
N PRO A 12 -3.00 48.10 16.42
CA PRO A 12 -2.10 48.77 15.50
C PRO A 12 -2.00 48.00 14.18
N PHE A 13 -2.37 48.69 13.09
CA PHE A 13 -2.12 48.31 11.70
C PHE A 13 -0.61 48.30 11.40
N TYR A 14 -0.08 47.17 10.94
CA TYR A 14 1.21 47.10 10.25
C TYR A 14 0.99 47.16 8.73
N PRO A 15 1.74 47.99 7.98
CA PRO A 15 1.51 48.19 6.55
C PRO A 15 2.10 47.04 5.71
N PRO A 16 1.52 46.74 4.53
CA PRO A 16 2.05 45.75 3.60
C PRO A 16 3.30 46.29 2.89
N ILE A 17 4.38 45.51 2.92
CA ILE A 17 5.62 45.77 2.19
C ILE A 17 5.35 45.69 0.69
N ARG A 18 5.49 46.84 0.00
CA ARG A 18 5.49 46.93 -1.47
C ARG A 18 6.85 46.49 -2.01
N LEU A 19 6.90 45.37 -2.72
CA LEU A 19 8.01 45.04 -3.61
C LEU A 19 7.83 45.77 -4.94
N ALA A 20 8.83 46.56 -5.32
CA ALA A 20 8.86 47.31 -6.58
C ALA A 20 9.13 46.39 -7.79
N PRO A 21 8.59 46.69 -8.98
CA PRO A 21 8.83 45.89 -10.18
C PRO A 21 10.11 46.34 -10.88
N THR A 22 11.17 45.54 -10.82
CA THR A 22 12.31 45.69 -11.73
C THR A 22 11.95 45.10 -13.09
N ARG A 23 11.69 46.00 -14.06
CA ARG A 23 11.73 45.72 -15.49
C ARG A 23 13.16 45.32 -15.87
N LEU A 24 13.34 44.11 -16.39
CA LEU A 24 14.49 43.78 -17.24
C LEU A 24 13.96 43.38 -18.61
N THR A 25 14.33 44.22 -19.56
CA THR A 25 14.01 44.18 -20.98
C THR A 25 14.60 42.93 -21.65
N LEU A 26 13.75 42.18 -22.35
CA LEU A 26 14.15 41.24 -23.39
C LEU A 26 14.84 42.02 -24.52
N SER A 27 16.12 41.73 -24.78
CA SER A 27 16.74 42.00 -26.08
C SER A 27 17.03 40.67 -26.76
N SER A 28 16.34 40.44 -27.87
CA SER A 28 16.63 39.41 -28.84
C SER A 28 17.96 39.71 -29.55
N SER A 29 18.86 38.73 -29.60
CA SER A 29 19.84 38.61 -30.68
C SER A 29 20.25 37.15 -30.83
N THR A 30 19.58 36.47 -31.73
CA THR A 30 20.05 35.22 -32.33
C THR A 30 21.29 35.54 -33.17
N VAL A 31 22.46 35.02 -32.81
CA VAL A 31 23.52 34.77 -33.79
C VAL A 31 24.18 33.42 -33.47
N CYS A 32 24.02 32.54 -34.46
CA CYS A 32 24.66 31.26 -34.67
C CYS A 32 26.19 31.35 -34.51
N CYS A 33 26.81 30.36 -33.85
CA CYS A 33 28.13 29.85 -34.25
C CYS A 33 28.41 28.51 -33.55
N LEU A 34 28.12 27.44 -34.26
CA LEU A 34 28.77 26.14 -34.09
C LEU A 34 30.28 26.34 -34.21
N SER A 35 31.04 25.94 -33.18
CA SER A 35 32.43 25.55 -33.36
C SER A 35 32.65 24.22 -32.64
N VAL A 36 32.82 23.19 -33.47
CA VAL A 36 33.30 21.88 -33.09
C VAL A 36 34.81 21.98 -32.99
N GLU A 37 35.37 21.99 -31.78
CA GLU A 37 36.77 21.67 -31.57
C GLU A 37 36.89 20.24 -31.05
N ARG A 38 37.18 19.31 -31.98
CA ARG A 38 37.84 18.05 -31.66
C ARG A 38 39.31 18.34 -31.39
N ILE A 39 39.78 18.12 -30.17
CA ILE A 39 41.20 17.85 -29.92
C ILE A 39 41.33 16.62 -29.01
N ASN A 40 41.66 15.51 -29.68
CA ASN A 40 42.57 14.42 -29.35
C ASN A 40 42.68 13.87 -27.92
N HIS A 41 42.39 12.57 -27.83
CA HIS A 41 42.91 11.65 -26.83
C HIS A 41 44.43 11.78 -26.64
N ALA A 42 44.86 12.01 -25.40
CA ALA A 42 46.14 11.53 -24.90
C ALA A 42 46.00 11.21 -23.40
N SER A 43 46.24 9.93 -23.11
CA SER A 43 46.54 9.32 -21.82
C SER A 43 46.94 10.27 -20.67
N THR A 44 46.12 10.30 -19.62
CA THR A 44 46.66 10.22 -18.26
C THR A 44 45.66 9.44 -17.42
N ILE A 45 45.96 8.15 -17.25
CA ILE A 45 45.45 7.37 -16.12
C ILE A 45 45.96 8.12 -14.88
N LYS A 46 45.08 8.89 -14.23
CA LYS A 46 45.33 9.32 -12.85
C LYS A 46 45.11 8.07 -12.01
N ASN A 47 46.20 7.35 -11.80
CA ASN A 47 46.32 6.31 -10.79
C ASN A 47 45.95 6.92 -9.43
N ASP A 48 45.29 6.07 -8.65
CA ASP A 48 45.21 6.03 -7.20
C ASP A 48 46.29 6.86 -6.48
N GLU A 49 45.93 8.06 -6.04
CA GLU A 49 46.63 8.81 -4.98
C GLU A 49 45.73 10.00 -4.58
N ASP A 50 44.65 9.71 -3.86
CA ASP A 50 43.88 10.73 -3.10
C ASP A 50 43.38 10.11 -1.77
N ILE A 51 44.22 9.26 -1.15
CA ILE A 51 43.99 8.68 0.20
C ILE A 51 44.39 9.70 1.29
N SER A 52 44.02 10.97 1.10
CA SER A 52 44.07 12.00 2.16
C SER A 52 42.69 12.55 2.52
N GLY A 53 41.61 11.98 1.98
CA GLY A 53 40.23 12.30 2.35
C GLY A 53 39.69 11.38 3.44
N GLY A 54 39.04 11.93 4.46
CA GLY A 54 38.30 11.16 5.47
C GLY A 54 37.11 10.41 4.87
N LEU A 55 36.52 9.48 5.64
CA LEU A 55 35.42 8.60 5.21
C LEU A 55 34.25 9.39 4.60
N ARG A 56 33.76 9.00 3.42
CA ARG A 56 32.64 9.70 2.74
C ARG A 56 31.40 8.82 2.73
N VAL A 57 30.41 9.18 3.53
CA VAL A 57 29.20 8.37 3.77
C VAL A 57 27.97 9.15 3.39
N VAL A 58 27.03 8.49 2.69
CA VAL A 58 25.66 8.99 2.55
C VAL A 58 24.75 8.20 3.47
N ILE A 59 23.93 8.89 4.25
CA ILE A 59 22.93 8.28 5.14
C ILE A 59 21.54 8.74 4.70
N SER A 60 20.59 7.82 4.61
CA SER A 60 19.20 8.18 4.28
C SER A 60 18.20 7.48 5.18
N ALA A 61 17.31 8.30 5.75
CA ALA A 61 16.26 7.93 6.68
C ALA A 61 15.01 8.76 6.37
N GLY A 62 13.81 8.22 6.60
CA GLY A 62 12.60 9.02 6.47
C GLY A 62 11.38 8.47 7.18
N GLY A 63 10.30 9.25 7.20
CA GLY A 63 8.99 8.84 7.69
C GLY A 63 8.82 8.98 9.20
N THR A 64 9.57 8.23 10.00
CA THR A 64 9.38 8.14 11.46
C THR A 64 10.59 8.63 12.25
N ALA A 65 10.33 9.07 13.48
CA ALA A 65 11.39 9.46 14.42
C ALA A 65 12.37 8.31 14.74
N GLY A 66 11.92 7.06 14.61
CA GLY A 66 12.75 5.87 14.86
C GLY A 66 13.87 5.72 13.83
N HIS A 67 13.53 5.75 12.54
CA HIS A 67 14.51 5.65 11.45
C HIS A 67 15.53 6.80 11.50
N ILE A 68 15.07 8.02 11.79
CA ILE A 68 15.92 9.22 11.90
C ILE A 68 16.86 9.11 13.10
N SER A 69 16.35 8.70 14.27
CA SER A 69 17.18 8.57 15.48
C SER A 69 18.28 7.52 15.32
N SER A 70 17.98 6.40 14.64
CA SER A 70 18.97 5.36 14.33
C SER A 70 20.04 5.87 13.35
N ALA A 71 19.63 6.61 12.32
CA ALA A 71 20.55 7.20 11.36
C ALA A 71 21.51 8.22 11.98
N LEU A 72 21.00 9.07 12.87
CA LEU A 72 21.82 10.02 13.63
C LEU A 72 22.81 9.32 14.56
N ALA A 73 22.37 8.26 15.26
CA ALA A 73 23.26 7.48 16.11
C ALA A 73 24.42 6.84 15.33
N ILE A 74 24.14 6.28 14.15
CA ILE A 74 25.20 5.76 13.26
C ILE A 74 26.12 6.90 12.80
N GLY A 75 25.56 8.04 12.39
CA GLY A 75 26.32 9.21 11.96
C GLY A 75 27.26 9.75 13.04
N ASP A 76 26.78 9.87 14.28
CA ASP A 76 27.56 10.32 15.43
C ASP A 76 28.75 9.40 15.71
N GLU A 77 28.54 8.07 15.65
CA GLU A 77 29.61 7.10 15.87
C GLU A 77 30.64 7.10 14.73
N LEU A 78 30.19 7.22 13.48
CA LEU A 78 31.10 7.34 12.33
C LEU A 78 31.95 8.61 12.41
N LYS A 79 31.34 9.75 12.80
CA LYS A 79 32.05 11.02 12.97
C LYS A 79 32.99 11.01 14.17
N SER A 80 32.63 10.28 15.23
CA SER A 80 33.50 10.06 16.40
C SER A 80 34.71 9.17 16.06
N ALA A 81 34.50 8.15 15.23
CA ALA A 81 35.55 7.22 14.81
C ALA A 81 36.51 7.82 13.75
N ASP A 82 35.99 8.63 12.82
CA ASP A 82 36.76 9.38 11.83
C ASP A 82 36.34 10.86 11.84
N PRO A 83 37.05 11.74 12.56
CA PRO A 83 36.73 13.17 12.61
C PRO A 83 36.74 13.88 11.25
N LEU A 84 37.50 13.36 10.28
CA LEU A 84 37.57 13.89 8.92
C LEU A 84 36.44 13.36 8.02
N ALA A 85 35.58 12.47 8.54
CA ALA A 85 34.47 11.92 7.78
C ALA A 85 33.52 13.02 7.27
N GLN A 86 33.16 12.92 6.00
CA GLN A 86 32.12 13.73 5.38
C GLN A 86 30.85 12.88 5.32
N ILE A 87 29.82 13.31 6.05
CA ILE A 87 28.55 12.59 6.16
C ILE A 87 27.46 13.47 5.58
N LEU A 88 26.87 13.01 4.48
CA LEU A 88 25.77 13.69 3.81
C LEU A 88 24.47 12.91 4.05
N PHE A 89 23.48 13.56 4.65
CA PHE A 89 22.14 13.01 4.75
C PHE A 89 21.31 13.39 3.53
N ILE A 90 20.55 12.43 3.01
CA ILE A 90 19.61 12.66 1.89
C ILE A 90 18.21 12.24 2.32
N GLY A 91 17.24 13.13 2.13
CA GLY A 91 15.83 12.89 2.49
C GLY A 91 14.87 13.79 1.71
N PHE A 92 13.60 13.84 2.13
CA PHE A 92 12.61 14.69 1.46
C PHE A 92 12.64 16.14 1.99
N PRO A 93 12.16 17.12 1.20
CA PRO A 93 11.95 18.47 1.70
C PRO A 93 10.75 18.52 2.64
N ASN A 94 10.75 19.46 3.59
CA ASN A 94 9.64 19.75 4.52
C ASN A 94 9.21 18.54 5.37
N SER A 95 10.16 17.66 5.70
CA SER A 95 9.96 16.45 6.48
C SER A 95 10.69 16.52 7.83
N MET A 96 10.44 15.56 8.71
CA MET A 96 11.06 15.52 10.03
C MET A 96 12.59 15.45 9.94
N GLU A 97 13.13 14.69 8.98
CA GLU A 97 14.57 14.61 8.76
C GLU A 97 15.17 15.93 8.29
N SER A 98 14.44 16.72 7.49
CA SER A 98 14.92 18.01 6.96
C SER A 98 15.17 19.06 8.05
N THR A 99 14.54 18.91 9.21
CA THR A 99 14.75 19.79 10.38
C THR A 99 15.68 19.15 11.41
N THR A 100 15.50 17.86 11.68
CA THR A 100 16.19 17.16 12.79
C THR A 100 17.67 16.95 12.47
N VAL A 101 18.00 16.60 11.21
CA VAL A 101 19.38 16.30 10.81
C VAL A 101 20.27 17.54 10.83
N PRO A 102 19.88 18.70 10.24
CA PRO A 102 20.69 19.91 10.37
C PRO A 102 20.81 20.41 11.81
N SER A 103 19.76 20.23 12.63
CA SER A 103 19.80 20.58 14.05
C SER A 103 20.80 19.74 14.85
N ALA A 104 21.13 18.53 14.37
CA ALA A 104 22.17 17.67 14.92
C ALA A 104 23.58 18.00 14.38
N GLY A 105 23.70 18.93 13.43
CA GLY A 105 24.99 19.39 12.89
C GLY A 105 25.50 18.62 11.67
N PHE A 106 24.63 17.86 10.98
CA PHE A 106 24.98 17.15 9.74
C PHE A 106 24.52 17.88 8.48
N ASP A 107 25.24 17.69 7.38
CA ASP A 107 24.85 18.20 6.07
C ASP A 107 23.62 17.45 5.55
N PHE A 108 22.66 18.18 4.99
CA PHE A 108 21.41 17.63 4.47
C PHE A 108 21.15 18.10 3.02
N SER A 109 20.80 17.15 2.14
CA SER A 109 20.34 17.41 0.78
C SER A 109 18.94 16.86 0.57
N ALA A 110 18.07 17.69 -0.01
CA ALA A 110 16.70 17.29 -0.32
C ALA A 110 16.61 16.68 -1.74
N ILE A 111 15.85 15.60 -1.86
CA ILE A 111 15.37 15.05 -3.13
C ILE A 111 13.86 15.21 -3.23
N SER A 112 13.32 15.23 -4.45
CA SER A 112 11.89 15.33 -4.69
C SER A 112 11.10 14.32 -3.84
N THR A 113 10.00 14.78 -3.25
CA THR A 113 9.13 13.92 -2.46
C THR A 113 8.50 12.87 -3.36
N VAL A 114 8.74 11.59 -3.06
CA VAL A 114 7.90 10.51 -3.57
C VAL A 114 6.61 10.62 -2.76
N GLY A 115 5.53 11.10 -3.37
CA GLY A 115 4.30 11.57 -2.70
C GLY A 115 3.51 10.51 -1.92
N TYR A 116 4.10 9.99 -0.84
CA TYR A 116 3.49 9.09 0.11
C TYR A 116 3.32 9.85 1.43
N SER A 117 2.16 10.47 1.62
CA SER A 117 1.77 11.01 2.93
C SER A 117 1.11 9.87 3.72
N SER A 118 1.78 9.40 4.79
CA SER A 118 1.24 8.41 5.72
C SER A 118 -0.12 8.81 6.32
N SER A 119 -0.48 10.09 6.26
CA SER A 119 -1.76 10.56 6.79
C SER A 119 -2.96 10.27 5.88
N ARG A 120 -2.77 10.00 4.58
CA ARG A 120 -3.89 9.71 3.63
C ARG A 120 -3.46 8.86 2.40
N PRO A 121 -3.15 7.56 2.55
CA PRO A 121 -2.85 6.66 1.43
C PRO A 121 -4.03 6.49 0.45
N PHE A 122 -5.26 6.65 0.96
CA PHE A 122 -6.52 6.27 0.29
C PHE A 122 -7.11 7.33 -0.66
N LEU A 123 -6.45 8.47 -0.87
CA LEU A 123 -7.04 9.64 -1.55
C LEU A 123 -6.39 10.02 -2.90
N CYS A 124 -5.53 9.21 -3.53
CA CYS A 124 -4.88 9.70 -4.75
C CYS A 124 -4.41 8.62 -5.73
N PHE A 125 -5.28 8.23 -6.66
CA PHE A 125 -4.87 7.48 -7.86
C PHE A 125 -3.88 8.28 -8.73
N ALA A 126 -3.95 9.61 -8.69
CA ALA A 126 -2.93 10.47 -9.29
C ALA A 126 -1.57 10.33 -8.58
N SER A 127 -1.52 10.12 -7.26
CA SER A 127 -0.26 9.75 -6.59
C SER A 127 0.19 8.35 -7.00
N PHE A 128 -0.70 7.39 -7.24
CA PHE A 128 -0.33 6.06 -7.74
C PHE A 128 0.25 6.09 -9.17
N LEU A 129 -0.33 6.86 -10.09
CA LEU A 129 0.21 7.05 -11.45
C LEU A 129 1.46 7.94 -11.48
N ARG A 130 1.54 8.95 -10.60
CA ARG A 130 2.74 9.77 -10.44
C ARG A 130 3.81 9.05 -9.64
N PHE A 131 3.48 8.03 -8.84
CA PHE A 131 4.44 7.36 -7.97
C PHE A 131 5.60 6.77 -8.75
N PRO A 132 5.41 6.02 -9.85
CA PRO A 132 6.53 5.58 -10.69
C PRO A 132 7.34 6.76 -11.24
N LEU A 133 6.70 7.80 -11.75
CA LEU A 133 7.38 8.97 -12.33
C LEU A 133 8.18 9.76 -11.28
N LEU A 134 7.59 9.99 -10.11
CA LEU A 134 8.22 10.66 -8.98
C LEU A 134 9.32 9.80 -8.39
N LEU A 135 9.14 8.49 -8.32
CA LEU A 135 10.16 7.55 -7.87
C LEU A 135 11.35 7.55 -8.84
N ILE A 136 11.11 7.50 -10.16
CA ILE A 136 12.16 7.62 -11.18
C ILE A 136 12.88 8.96 -11.04
N LYS A 137 12.14 10.07 -10.91
CA LYS A 137 12.71 11.41 -10.72
C LYS A 137 13.58 11.47 -9.46
N SER A 138 13.08 10.98 -8.33
CA SER A 138 13.77 11.01 -7.04
C SER A 138 14.99 10.09 -7.04
N THR A 139 14.91 8.94 -7.71
CA THR A 139 16.04 8.02 -7.91
C THR A 139 17.11 8.69 -8.79
N PHE A 140 16.71 9.42 -9.84
CA PHE A 140 17.65 10.13 -10.70
C PHE A 140 18.31 11.34 -10.02
N GLU A 141 17.57 12.08 -9.21
CA GLU A 141 18.12 13.13 -8.34
C GLU A 141 19.11 12.53 -7.33
N SER A 142 18.75 11.40 -6.71
CA SER A 142 19.65 10.65 -5.82
C SER A 142 20.91 10.19 -6.56
N TYR A 143 20.79 9.65 -7.77
CA TYR A 143 21.92 9.25 -8.60
C TYR A 143 22.87 10.42 -8.87
N ARG A 144 22.34 11.61 -9.18
CA ARG A 144 23.16 12.82 -9.39
C ARG A 144 23.91 13.22 -8.12
N LEU A 145 23.22 13.26 -6.97
CA LEU A 145 23.82 13.58 -5.68
C LEU A 145 24.89 12.56 -5.29
N LEU A 146 24.63 11.27 -5.44
CA LEU A 146 25.61 10.21 -5.19
C LEU A 146 26.82 10.32 -6.12
N ARG A 147 26.63 10.70 -7.39
CA ARG A 147 27.73 10.87 -8.35
C ARG A 147 28.59 12.10 -8.05
N GLU A 148 27.97 13.19 -7.62
CA GLU A 148 28.66 14.43 -7.22
C GLU A 148 29.38 14.24 -5.89
N PHE A 149 28.67 13.70 -4.90
CA PHE A 149 29.22 13.44 -3.59
C PHE A 149 30.17 12.25 -3.58
N ARG A 150 30.21 11.33 -4.54
CA ARG A 150 31.12 10.15 -4.59
C ARG A 150 31.32 9.46 -3.22
N PRO A 151 30.25 8.94 -2.58
CA PRO A 151 30.38 8.25 -1.32
C PRO A 151 31.09 6.90 -1.51
N GLN A 152 31.78 6.47 -0.47
CA GLN A 152 32.36 5.13 -0.40
C GLN A 152 31.32 4.09 0.03
N ILE A 153 30.31 4.51 0.80
CA ILE A 153 29.23 3.65 1.27
C ILE A 153 27.94 4.46 1.49
N VAL A 154 26.81 3.81 1.26
CA VAL A 154 25.46 4.34 1.49
C VAL A 154 24.79 3.53 2.60
N VAL A 155 24.18 4.22 3.56
CA VAL A 155 23.49 3.64 4.72
C VAL A 155 22.00 3.99 4.64
N GLY A 156 21.14 2.99 4.57
CA GLY A 156 19.69 3.14 4.62
C GLY A 156 19.12 2.68 5.95
N THR A 157 18.41 3.54 6.69
CA THR A 157 17.78 3.13 7.97
C THR A 157 16.26 2.94 7.85
N GLY A 158 15.71 2.90 6.64
CA GLY A 158 14.29 2.70 6.40
C GLY A 158 13.49 3.99 6.14
N GLY A 159 12.19 3.80 5.92
CA GLY A 159 11.26 4.85 5.50
C GLY A 159 11.29 5.18 4.01
N HIS A 160 10.22 5.79 3.50
CA HIS A 160 10.02 6.03 2.07
C HIS A 160 11.10 6.91 1.42
N ALA A 161 11.70 7.83 2.18
CA ALA A 161 12.78 8.68 1.67
C ALA A 161 14.07 7.89 1.38
N SER A 162 14.31 6.79 2.11
CA SER A 162 15.51 5.98 1.98
C SER A 162 15.54 5.13 0.70
N PHE A 163 14.35 4.75 0.18
CA PHE A 163 14.24 3.91 -0.99
C PHE A 163 14.92 4.47 -2.26
N PRO A 164 14.58 5.67 -2.79
CA PRO A 164 15.20 6.17 -4.02
C PRO A 164 16.73 6.36 -3.90
N VAL A 165 17.22 6.70 -2.70
CA VAL A 165 18.65 6.89 -2.44
C VAL A 165 19.40 5.57 -2.46
N CYS A 166 18.93 4.58 -1.69
CA CYS A 166 19.56 3.27 -1.62
C CYS A 166 19.42 2.50 -2.94
N PHE A 167 18.30 2.67 -3.64
CA PHE A 167 18.10 2.07 -4.95
C PHE A 167 19.03 2.68 -6.01
N ALA A 168 19.23 4.00 -6.00
CA ALA A 168 20.24 4.66 -6.85
C ALA A 168 21.66 4.15 -6.55
N ALA A 169 22.00 3.94 -5.26
CA ALA A 169 23.27 3.37 -4.86
C ALA A 169 23.47 1.94 -5.40
N ALA A 170 22.43 1.10 -5.34
CA ALA A 170 22.44 -0.25 -5.90
C ALA A 170 22.63 -0.24 -7.43
N ILE A 171 21.95 0.67 -8.14
CA ILE A 171 22.14 0.85 -9.60
C ILE A 171 23.58 1.26 -9.92
N MET A 172 24.17 2.12 -9.09
CA MET A 172 25.57 2.56 -9.23
C MET A 172 26.59 1.51 -8.78
N ARG A 173 26.15 0.36 -8.26
CA ARG A 173 27.01 -0.68 -7.65
C ARG A 173 27.89 -0.13 -6.51
N LEU A 174 27.38 0.86 -5.78
CA LEU A 174 28.02 1.37 -4.56
C LEU A 174 27.79 0.39 -3.41
N LYS A 175 28.68 0.41 -2.42
CA LYS A 175 28.48 -0.33 -1.17
C LYS A 175 27.23 0.17 -0.46
N LEU A 176 26.31 -0.74 -0.15
CA LEU A 176 25.01 -0.43 0.44
C LEU A 176 24.83 -1.28 1.70
N VAL A 177 24.60 -0.62 2.82
CA VAL A 177 24.17 -1.27 4.06
C VAL A 177 22.82 -0.74 4.49
N ILE A 178 22.02 -1.59 5.12
CA ILE A 178 20.73 -1.18 5.68
C ILE A 178 20.63 -1.54 7.16
N GLN A 179 19.89 -0.73 7.92
CA GLN A 179 19.53 -0.99 9.31
C GLN A 179 18.01 -1.14 9.40
N GLU A 180 17.56 -2.32 9.79
CA GLU A 180 16.18 -2.57 10.22
C GLU A 180 16.06 -2.30 11.73
N GLN A 181 14.95 -1.73 12.17
CA GLN A 181 14.69 -1.45 13.58
C GLN A 181 13.62 -2.34 14.20
N ASP A 182 12.72 -2.86 13.36
CA ASP A 182 11.55 -3.58 13.81
C ASP A 182 11.75 -5.11 13.74
N SER A 183 10.84 -5.84 14.37
CA SER A 183 10.82 -7.31 14.33
C SER A 183 10.29 -7.85 13.00
N ILE A 184 9.50 -7.04 12.28
CA ILE A 184 9.12 -7.25 10.89
C ILE A 184 9.85 -6.20 10.06
N PRO A 185 10.55 -6.60 9.00
CA PRO A 185 11.19 -5.63 8.13
C PRO A 185 10.14 -4.81 7.38
N GLY A 186 10.21 -3.48 7.50
CA GLY A 186 9.32 -2.59 6.76
C GLY A 186 9.51 -2.75 5.24
N THR A 187 8.46 -2.48 4.46
CA THR A 187 8.45 -2.72 3.00
C THR A 187 9.69 -2.16 2.27
N THR A 188 10.15 -0.95 2.64
CA THR A 188 11.34 -0.34 2.04
C THR A 188 12.60 -1.17 2.31
N ASN A 189 12.87 -1.51 3.57
CA ASN A 189 14.03 -2.31 3.95
C ASN A 189 13.93 -3.74 3.42
N TRP A 190 12.73 -4.32 3.36
CA TRP A 190 12.52 -5.63 2.76
C TRP A 190 12.94 -5.66 1.29
N ILE A 191 12.56 -4.66 0.48
CA ILE A 191 12.98 -4.60 -0.93
C ILE A 191 14.48 -4.32 -1.03
N LEU A 192 14.99 -3.35 -0.29
CA LEU A 192 16.42 -2.97 -0.31
C LEU A 192 17.33 -4.10 0.19
N SER A 193 16.83 -5.01 1.03
CA SER A 193 17.58 -6.17 1.53
C SER A 193 18.13 -7.08 0.42
N LEU A 194 17.46 -7.10 -0.72
CA LEU A 194 17.89 -7.87 -1.89
C LEU A 194 19.18 -7.30 -2.51
N PHE A 195 19.40 -5.99 -2.37
CA PHE A 195 20.50 -5.25 -2.97
C PHE A 195 21.63 -4.93 -1.99
N ALA A 196 21.34 -4.83 -0.69
CA ALA A 196 22.33 -4.52 0.33
C ALA A 196 23.48 -5.56 0.37
N ASP A 197 24.70 -5.08 0.64
CA ASP A 197 25.87 -5.90 0.98
C ASP A 197 25.73 -6.49 2.38
N THR A 198 25.19 -5.72 3.34
CA THR A 198 25.01 -6.11 4.73
C THR A 198 23.74 -5.51 5.32
N ILE A 199 23.06 -6.28 6.17
CA ILE A 199 21.78 -5.92 6.78
C ILE A 199 21.94 -6.00 8.29
N PHE A 200 21.85 -4.88 8.98
CA PHE A 200 21.87 -4.85 10.44
C PHE A 200 20.45 -5.00 10.97
N THR A 201 20.26 -5.91 11.92
CA THR A 201 18.94 -6.18 12.53
C THR A 201 19.01 -6.15 14.05
N PRO A 202 17.87 -5.85 14.72
CA PRO A 202 17.83 -5.79 16.17
C PRO A 202 17.75 -7.18 16.80
N PHE A 203 16.99 -8.07 16.15
CA PHE A 203 16.60 -9.37 16.68
C PHE A 203 16.82 -10.49 15.64
N ASN A 204 16.96 -11.71 16.14
CA ASN A 204 17.04 -12.91 15.30
C ASN A 204 15.73 -13.17 14.54
N CYS A 205 14.58 -12.83 15.13
CA CYS A 205 13.28 -13.00 14.49
C CYS A 205 13.10 -12.10 13.25
N THR A 206 13.76 -10.94 13.20
CA THR A 206 13.78 -10.09 12.00
C THR A 206 14.40 -10.83 10.81
N VAL A 207 15.45 -11.62 11.05
CA VAL A 207 16.17 -12.38 10.01
C VAL A 207 15.27 -13.42 9.34
N THR A 208 14.38 -14.06 10.11
CA THR A 208 13.45 -15.06 9.57
C THR A 208 12.37 -14.47 8.68
N ASN A 209 12.09 -13.17 8.81
CA ASN A 209 11.08 -12.45 8.02
C ASN A 209 11.65 -11.83 6.74
N LEU A 210 12.97 -11.88 6.53
CA LEU A 210 13.64 -11.40 5.32
C LEU A 210 13.70 -12.48 4.23
N PRO A 211 13.89 -12.10 2.96
CA PRO A 211 14.10 -13.05 1.87
C PRO A 211 15.27 -14.00 2.18
N LYS A 212 15.14 -15.29 1.87
CA LYS A 212 16.18 -16.32 2.18
C LYS A 212 17.60 -15.94 1.73
N ARG A 213 17.73 -15.25 0.58
CA ARG A 213 19.02 -14.78 0.05
C ARG A 213 19.59 -13.58 0.82
N ALA A 214 18.72 -12.76 1.42
CA ALA A 214 19.09 -11.62 2.25
C ALA A 214 19.44 -12.06 3.67
N ALA A 215 18.80 -13.11 4.20
CA ALA A 215 19.06 -13.64 5.54
C ALA A 215 20.54 -13.97 5.80
N ALA A 216 21.27 -14.45 4.80
CA ALA A 216 22.70 -14.75 4.89
C ALA A 216 23.61 -13.52 5.04
N LYS A 217 23.08 -12.33 4.73
CA LYS A 217 23.79 -11.03 4.84
C LYS A 217 23.45 -10.29 6.13
N CYS A 218 22.63 -10.89 6.99
CA CYS A 218 22.15 -10.26 8.21
C CYS A 218 23.15 -10.38 9.36
N VAL A 219 23.29 -9.29 10.12
CA VAL A 219 24.13 -9.21 11.32
C VAL A 219 23.32 -8.59 12.45
N VAL A 220 23.25 -9.27 13.59
CA VAL A 220 22.31 -8.92 14.67
C VAL A 220 22.98 -8.10 15.78
N TYR A 221 23.23 -6.81 15.52
CA TYR A 221 23.86 -5.91 16.49
C TYR A 221 22.90 -5.22 17.47
N GLY A 222 21.60 -5.25 17.22
CA GLY A 222 20.66 -4.42 17.99
C GLY A 222 20.29 -3.13 17.25
N ASN A 223 19.57 -2.25 17.96
CA ASN A 223 19.21 -0.94 17.44
C ASN A 223 20.23 0.13 17.85
N PRO A 224 20.78 0.92 16.91
CA PRO A 224 21.65 2.05 17.21
C PRO A 224 20.94 3.11 18.05
N ILE A 225 21.25 3.17 19.34
CA ILE A 225 20.73 4.18 20.27
C ILE A 225 21.63 5.43 20.32
N ARG A 226 21.06 6.56 20.72
CA ARG A 226 21.76 7.85 20.77
C ARG A 226 22.99 7.79 21.68
N GLN A 227 24.13 8.34 21.24
CA GLN A 227 25.35 8.39 22.04
C GLN A 227 25.15 9.07 23.41
N ALA A 228 24.29 10.10 23.46
CA ALA A 228 23.96 10.81 24.69
C ALA A 228 23.35 9.92 25.79
N LEU A 229 22.73 8.78 25.44
CA LEU A 229 22.18 7.82 26.41
C LEU A 229 23.26 6.96 27.06
N ARG A 230 24.43 6.80 26.42
CA ARG A 230 25.57 6.08 26.98
C ARG A 230 26.38 6.91 27.98
N ARG A 231 26.20 8.24 27.98
CA ARG A 231 26.86 9.12 28.93
C ARG A 231 26.23 8.95 30.30
N TYR A 232 27.06 8.57 31.27
CA TYR A 232 26.60 8.42 32.65
C TYR A 232 26.12 9.77 33.21
N VAL A 233 24.86 9.81 33.63
CA VAL A 233 24.27 10.90 34.41
C VAL A 233 23.79 10.29 35.72
N SER A 234 24.23 10.84 36.85
CA SER A 234 23.79 10.34 38.14
C SER A 234 22.29 10.60 38.33
N LYS A 235 21.59 9.62 38.87
CA LYS A 235 20.14 9.69 39.13
C LYS A 235 19.75 10.93 39.93
N GLY A 236 20.51 11.23 41.00
CA GLY A 236 20.29 12.41 41.84
C GLY A 236 20.41 13.73 41.06
N ALA A 237 21.48 13.89 40.25
CA ALA A 237 21.66 15.10 39.44
C ALA A 237 20.56 15.25 38.39
N ALA A 238 20.17 14.15 37.75
CA ALA A 238 19.10 14.14 36.77
C ALA A 238 17.77 14.60 37.37
N ARG A 239 17.39 14.06 38.53
CA ARG A 239 16.15 14.44 39.19
C ARG A 239 16.14 15.89 39.70
N VAL A 240 17.28 16.42 40.16
CA VAL A 240 17.41 17.84 40.55
C VAL A 240 17.15 18.77 39.36
N SER A 241 17.51 18.36 38.14
CA SER A 241 17.25 19.19 36.94
C SER A 241 15.76 19.40 36.66
N PHE A 242 14.89 18.45 37.04
CA PHE A 242 13.43 18.56 36.90
C PHE A 242 12.75 19.11 38.16
N PHE A 243 13.26 18.79 39.34
CA PHE A 243 12.60 19.06 40.63
C PHE A 243 13.49 19.82 41.61
N GLY A 244 14.25 20.83 41.13
CA GLY A 244 15.26 21.54 41.92
C GLY A 244 14.77 22.15 43.24
N GLN A 245 13.47 22.41 43.36
CA GLN A 245 12.81 22.90 44.59
C GLN A 245 12.84 21.87 45.74
N TRP A 246 13.16 20.61 45.44
CA TRP A 246 13.23 19.48 46.38
C TRP A 246 14.65 18.96 46.57
N ALA A 247 15.68 19.78 46.30
CA ALA A 247 17.08 19.43 46.50
C ALA A 247 17.31 18.92 47.95
N GLY A 248 17.61 17.63 48.10
CA GLY A 248 17.77 16.93 49.39
C GLY A 248 16.78 15.78 49.62
N ALA A 249 15.51 15.92 49.22
CA ALA A 249 14.47 14.88 49.36
C ALA A 249 14.29 14.01 48.10
N VAL A 250 14.87 14.44 46.98
CA VAL A 250 14.74 13.80 45.67
C VAL A 250 15.68 12.59 45.49
N SER A 251 16.63 12.38 46.41
CA SER A 251 17.50 11.18 46.40
C SER A 251 16.70 9.89 46.55
N ASP A 252 15.67 9.89 47.40
CA ASP A 252 14.83 8.71 47.70
C ASP A 252 13.51 8.72 46.92
N ALA A 253 13.34 9.66 45.99
CA ALA A 253 12.17 9.74 45.13
C ALA A 253 12.02 8.50 44.22
N LYS A 254 10.78 8.23 43.80
CA LYS A 254 10.45 7.33 42.70
C LYS A 254 9.89 8.15 41.54
N VAL A 255 10.59 8.17 40.42
CA VAL A 255 10.23 9.00 39.26
C VAL A 255 9.64 8.15 38.16
N VAL A 256 8.41 8.47 37.75
CA VAL A 256 7.76 7.89 36.59
C VAL A 256 8.00 8.80 35.39
N LEU A 257 8.62 8.26 34.36
CA LEU A 257 8.77 8.92 33.06
C LEU A 257 7.68 8.45 32.12
N VAL A 258 6.88 9.39 31.61
CA VAL A 258 5.75 9.11 30.73
C VAL A 258 6.06 9.69 29.35
N LEU A 259 6.16 8.82 28.36
CA LEU A 259 6.51 9.14 26.98
C LEU A 259 5.33 8.83 26.06
N SER A 260 4.47 9.82 25.84
CA SER A 260 3.31 9.69 24.95
C SER A 260 3.68 9.81 23.45
N GLY A 261 4.96 9.68 23.08
CA GLY A 261 5.42 9.87 21.69
C GLY A 261 5.54 11.35 21.29
N SER A 262 6.06 11.61 20.09
CA SER A 262 6.35 12.98 19.61
C SER A 262 5.08 13.78 19.29
N LEU A 263 4.08 13.14 18.68
CA LEU A 263 2.79 13.78 18.34
C LEU A 263 1.85 13.81 19.55
N GLY A 264 1.84 12.76 20.36
CA GLY A 264 1.07 12.65 21.60
C GLY A 264 0.05 11.52 21.56
N ALA A 265 0.20 10.54 22.43
CA ALA A 265 -0.69 9.40 22.59
C ALA A 265 -1.81 9.78 23.55
N ASN A 266 -2.93 10.24 22.99
CA ASN A 266 -4.09 10.70 23.76
C ASN A 266 -4.60 9.65 24.75
N ALA A 267 -4.60 8.37 24.39
CA ALA A 267 -5.01 7.30 25.30
C ALA A 267 -4.16 7.26 26.59
N ILE A 268 -2.82 7.33 26.46
CA ILE A 268 -1.89 7.39 27.61
C ILE A 268 -2.13 8.68 28.40
N ASN A 269 -2.25 9.81 27.70
CA ASN A 269 -2.41 11.11 28.33
C ASN A 269 -3.69 11.18 29.18
N ILE A 270 -4.82 10.72 28.65
CA ILE A 270 -6.13 10.73 29.32
C ILE A 270 -6.14 9.75 30.50
N ALA A 271 -5.62 8.54 30.32
CA ALA A 271 -5.56 7.54 31.40
C ALA A 271 -4.76 8.07 32.60
N LEU A 272 -3.60 8.71 32.34
CA LEU A 272 -2.78 9.29 33.38
C LEU A 272 -3.40 10.55 34.02
N LEU A 273 -4.04 11.42 33.22
CA LEU A 273 -4.74 12.62 33.70
C LEU A 273 -5.76 12.29 34.80
N ASN A 274 -6.42 11.15 34.67
CA ASN A 274 -7.46 10.72 35.60
C ASN A 274 -6.94 10.11 36.90
N CYS A 275 -5.64 9.76 37.01
CA CYS A 275 -5.08 9.15 38.22
C CYS A 275 -3.88 9.87 38.86
N TYR A 276 -3.12 10.70 38.13
CA TYR A 276 -1.84 11.25 38.62
C TYR A 276 -1.96 12.03 39.93
N LEU A 277 -2.99 12.87 40.11
CA LEU A 277 -3.18 13.63 41.37
C LEU A 277 -3.40 12.70 42.56
N ARG A 278 -4.17 11.63 42.33
CA ARG A 278 -4.45 10.64 43.36
C ARG A 278 -3.17 9.90 43.74
N LEU A 279 -2.41 9.43 42.75
CA LEU A 279 -1.10 8.80 42.95
C LEU A 279 -0.13 9.70 43.71
N LEU A 280 -0.06 10.99 43.34
CA LEU A 280 0.76 11.96 44.06
C LEU A 280 0.27 12.17 45.50
N SER A 281 -1.04 12.19 45.75
CA SER A 281 -1.59 12.37 47.10
C SER A 281 -1.40 11.15 48.01
N GLU A 282 -1.47 9.94 47.46
CA GLU A 282 -1.36 8.68 48.21
C GLU A 282 0.12 8.28 48.43
N HIS A 283 1.05 8.75 47.58
CA HIS A 283 2.48 8.43 47.64
C HIS A 283 3.36 9.69 47.66
N GLU A 284 3.88 10.06 48.83
CA GLU A 284 4.65 11.30 49.03
C GLU A 284 6.01 11.34 48.30
N ASN A 285 6.63 10.17 48.08
CA ASN A 285 7.92 10.06 47.42
C ASN A 285 7.84 9.87 45.89
N TRP A 286 6.64 9.93 45.30
CA TRP A 286 6.47 9.75 43.85
C TRP A 286 6.48 11.08 43.09
N PHE A 287 7.07 11.05 41.90
CA PHE A 287 7.28 12.18 41.01
C PHE A 287 7.01 11.77 39.57
N PHE A 288 6.54 12.70 38.75
CA PHE A 288 6.22 12.44 37.35
C PHE A 288 6.97 13.41 36.43
N VAL A 289 7.66 12.85 35.42
CA VAL A 289 8.14 13.59 34.24
C VAL A 289 7.28 13.14 33.07
N TRP A 290 6.45 14.03 32.54
CA TRP A 290 5.42 13.67 31.58
C TRP A 290 5.59 14.47 30.29
N GLN A 291 5.96 13.74 29.23
CA GLN A 291 5.95 14.24 27.86
C GLN A 291 4.59 13.94 27.20
N THR A 292 3.80 14.97 26.92
CA THR A 292 2.44 14.82 26.35
C THR A 292 2.42 14.66 24.83
N GLY A 293 3.46 15.15 24.14
CA GLY A 293 3.49 15.31 22.68
C GLY A 293 3.10 16.72 22.24
N VAL A 294 3.60 17.15 21.08
CA VAL A 294 3.45 18.54 20.62
C VAL A 294 2.01 18.92 20.26
N GLU A 295 1.20 17.97 19.78
CA GLU A 295 -0.18 18.24 19.37
C GLU A 295 -1.13 18.25 20.57
N ALA A 296 -0.85 17.42 21.58
CA ALA A 296 -1.68 17.28 22.78
C ALA A 296 -1.32 18.25 23.92
N PHE A 297 -0.19 18.97 23.83
CA PHE A 297 0.33 19.73 24.97
C PHE A 297 -0.60 20.86 25.43
N ASP A 298 -1.10 21.70 24.53
CA ASP A 298 -1.91 22.87 24.92
C ASP A 298 -3.21 22.44 25.63
N GLU A 299 -3.85 21.37 25.16
CA GLU A 299 -5.03 20.79 25.81
C GLU A 299 -4.65 20.21 27.19
N MET A 300 -3.58 19.42 27.26
CA MET A 300 -3.14 18.79 28.50
C MET A 300 -2.70 19.81 29.56
N ASP A 301 -1.98 20.87 29.18
CA ASP A 301 -1.56 21.94 30.08
C ASP A 301 -2.76 22.68 30.69
N SER A 302 -3.86 22.80 29.94
CA SER A 302 -5.10 23.40 30.45
C SER A 302 -5.86 22.52 31.47
N LEU A 303 -5.69 21.19 31.38
CA LEU A 303 -6.41 20.21 32.22
C LEU A 303 -5.59 19.77 33.43
N VAL A 304 -4.27 19.72 33.31
CA VAL A 304 -3.35 19.30 34.36
C VAL A 304 -3.23 20.39 35.40
N ARG A 305 -3.43 20.04 36.67
CA ARG A 305 -3.19 20.93 37.80
C ARG A 305 -1.70 20.96 38.10
N SER A 306 -1.14 22.17 38.13
CA SER A 306 0.25 22.36 38.54
C SER A 306 0.51 21.73 39.91
N HIS A 307 1.58 20.94 40.00
CA HIS A 307 1.97 20.26 41.22
C HIS A 307 3.51 20.24 41.33
N PRO A 308 4.10 20.49 42.51
CA PRO A 308 5.56 20.63 42.66
C PRO A 308 6.36 19.34 42.40
N ARG A 309 5.68 18.19 42.30
CA ARG A 309 6.25 16.87 41.98
C ARG A 309 5.91 16.38 40.56
N LEU A 310 5.38 17.26 39.71
CA LEU A 310 5.01 16.98 38.33
C LEU A 310 5.74 17.94 37.39
N PHE A 311 6.43 17.40 36.39
CA PHE A 311 7.03 18.14 35.30
C PHE A 311 6.32 17.78 34.00
N LEU A 312 5.60 18.73 33.41
CA LEU A 312 4.86 18.56 32.15
C LEU A 312 5.63 19.23 31.00
N SER A 313 5.72 18.56 29.85
CA SER A 313 6.42 19.11 28.67
C SER A 313 5.84 18.60 27.35
N PRO A 314 5.80 19.41 26.28
CA PRO A 314 5.41 18.93 24.95
C PRO A 314 6.45 17.95 24.39
N PHE A 315 7.74 18.20 24.64
CA PHE A 315 8.85 17.43 24.09
C PHE A 315 10.10 17.54 24.96
N LEU A 316 10.72 16.40 25.28
CA LEU A 316 11.93 16.33 26.09
C LEU A 316 13.19 16.44 25.21
N ARG A 317 13.79 17.64 25.16
CA ARG A 317 15.05 17.88 24.42
C ARG A 317 16.22 17.04 24.95
N THR A 318 16.27 16.80 26.25
CA THR A 318 17.34 16.05 26.91
C THR A 318 16.81 14.73 27.47
N ILE A 319 16.34 13.84 26.58
CA ILE A 319 15.76 12.54 26.94
C ILE A 319 16.69 11.68 27.81
N SER A 320 18.01 11.82 27.65
CA SER A 320 19.01 11.12 28.48
C SER A 320 18.89 11.45 29.97
N VAL A 321 18.64 12.72 30.30
CA VAL A 321 18.45 13.16 31.68
C VAL A 321 17.11 12.67 32.22
N ALA A 322 16.07 12.64 31.38
CA ALA A 322 14.78 12.07 31.75
C ALA A 322 14.87 10.58 32.10
N TYR A 323 15.51 9.77 31.24
CA TYR A 323 15.76 8.36 31.53
C TYR A 323 16.64 8.17 32.77
N ALA A 324 17.68 8.98 32.95
CA ALA A 324 18.54 8.89 34.13
C ALA A 324 17.76 9.18 35.43
N ALA A 325 16.79 10.10 35.39
CA ALA A 325 15.93 10.41 36.54
C ALA A 325 14.94 9.29 36.88
N ALA A 326 14.45 8.58 35.86
CA ALA A 326 13.33 7.64 35.93
C ALA A 326 13.66 6.31 36.65
N ASP A 327 12.68 5.83 37.41
CA ASP A 327 12.57 4.50 38.00
C ASP A 327 11.66 3.58 37.17
N LEU A 328 10.59 4.15 36.62
CA LEU A 328 9.61 3.45 35.80
C LEU A 328 9.34 4.25 34.53
N VAL A 329 9.30 3.59 33.38
CA VAL A 329 8.96 4.20 32.08
C VAL A 329 7.59 3.73 31.62
N ILE A 330 6.71 4.67 31.29
CA ILE A 330 5.42 4.40 30.65
C ILE A 330 5.48 4.94 29.24
N SER A 331 5.33 4.09 28.22
CA SER A 331 5.45 4.54 26.84
C SER A 331 4.66 3.69 25.86
N ARG A 332 4.54 4.19 24.62
CA ARG A 332 4.24 3.32 23.47
C ARG A 332 5.37 2.28 23.26
N ALA A 333 5.05 1.18 22.60
CA ALA A 333 5.97 0.06 22.36
C ALA A 333 6.75 0.19 21.04
N GLY A 334 7.27 1.38 20.72
CA GLY A 334 8.09 1.59 19.53
C GLY A 334 9.47 0.93 19.67
N ALA A 335 10.01 0.35 18.59
CA ALA A 335 11.23 -0.45 18.66
C ALA A 335 12.46 0.31 19.21
N MET A 336 12.62 1.59 18.84
CA MET A 336 13.68 2.44 19.39
C MET A 336 13.50 2.65 20.90
N THR A 337 12.30 2.99 21.35
CA THR A 337 12.00 3.17 22.79
C THR A 337 12.25 1.90 23.58
N CYS A 338 11.82 0.74 23.07
CA CYS A 338 12.08 -0.56 23.69
C CYS A 338 13.59 -0.83 23.79
N SER A 339 14.36 -0.48 22.76
CA SER A 339 15.81 -0.66 22.74
C SER A 339 16.52 0.27 23.74
N GLU A 340 16.06 1.51 23.87
CA GLU A 340 16.55 2.46 24.88
C GLU A 340 16.23 1.98 26.31
N ILE A 341 15.01 1.47 26.54
CA ILE A 341 14.60 0.88 27.83
C ILE A 341 15.50 -0.29 28.22
N MET A 342 15.75 -1.23 27.29
CA MET A 342 16.65 -2.36 27.53
C MET A 342 18.08 -1.91 27.83
N ALA A 343 18.63 -1.02 27.00
CA ALA A 343 20.01 -0.53 27.16
C ALA A 343 20.22 0.23 28.48
N LEU A 344 19.18 0.90 29.00
CA LEU A 344 19.25 1.69 30.23
C LEU A 344 18.73 0.93 31.46
N GLY A 345 18.33 -0.33 31.30
CA GLY A 345 17.88 -1.16 32.42
C GLY A 345 16.60 -0.66 33.08
N LYS A 346 15.64 -0.14 32.31
CA LYS A 346 14.44 0.50 32.89
C LYS A 346 13.28 -0.47 33.02
N PRO A 347 12.69 -0.62 34.22
CA PRO A 347 11.34 -1.16 34.35
C PRO A 347 10.35 -0.36 33.48
N SER A 348 9.41 -1.05 32.83
CA SER A 348 8.47 -0.38 31.93
C SER A 348 7.05 -0.95 31.91
N ILE A 349 6.10 -0.05 31.70
CA ILE A 349 4.72 -0.32 31.27
C ILE A 349 4.59 0.12 29.81
N LEU A 350 4.22 -0.81 28.93
CA LEU A 350 4.14 -0.57 27.49
C LEU A 350 2.68 -0.63 27.02
N ILE A 351 2.26 0.42 26.32
CA ILE A 351 0.93 0.51 25.72
C ILE A 351 1.10 0.51 24.20
N PRO A 352 1.03 -0.64 23.50
CA PRO A 352 1.20 -0.68 22.06
C PRO A 352 0.13 0.15 21.33
N SER A 353 0.49 0.79 20.21
CA SER A 353 -0.45 1.51 19.36
C SER A 353 -1.22 0.54 18.47
N PRO A 354 -2.57 0.61 18.41
CA PRO A 354 -3.38 -0.23 17.51
C PRO A 354 -3.33 0.27 16.05
N HIS A 355 -2.80 1.48 15.82
CA HIS A 355 -2.82 2.17 14.53
C HIS A 355 -1.58 1.93 13.65
N THR A 356 -0.72 0.95 13.97
CA THR A 356 0.46 0.64 13.13
C THR A 356 0.11 -0.41 12.07
N ASP A 357 0.53 -0.15 10.82
CA ASP A 357 0.13 -0.86 9.59
C ASP A 357 0.24 -2.40 9.65
N GLU A 358 1.07 -2.97 10.54
CA GLU A 358 1.32 -4.42 10.64
C GLU A 358 1.33 -5.00 12.08
N GLY A 359 0.87 -4.24 13.09
CA GLY A 359 0.87 -4.69 14.50
C GLY A 359 2.26 -4.77 15.15
N ASP A 360 3.26 -4.07 14.59
CA ASP A 360 4.66 -4.15 15.02
C ASP A 360 4.89 -3.75 16.49
N GLN A 361 4.10 -2.81 17.00
CA GLN A 361 4.18 -2.41 18.40
C GLN A 361 3.64 -3.48 19.35
N GLU A 362 2.60 -4.22 18.98
CA GLU A 362 2.09 -5.32 19.81
C GLU A 362 3.14 -6.43 19.94
N ARG A 363 3.81 -6.76 18.83
CA ARG A 363 4.89 -7.76 18.86
C ARG A 363 6.09 -7.27 19.66
N SER A 364 6.44 -5.99 19.55
CA SER A 364 7.50 -5.38 20.35
C SER A 364 7.15 -5.38 21.84
N ALA A 365 5.90 -5.08 22.19
CA ALA A 365 5.42 -5.15 23.56
C ALA A 365 5.46 -6.58 24.11
N SER A 366 5.00 -7.57 23.32
CA SER A 366 5.07 -8.99 23.68
C SER A 366 6.51 -9.44 23.93
N LEU A 367 7.44 -9.06 23.04
CA LEU A 367 8.86 -9.38 23.21
C LEU A 367 9.42 -8.75 24.51
N MET A 368 9.03 -7.51 24.81
CA MET A 368 9.44 -6.82 26.04
C MET A 368 8.83 -7.46 27.30
N ALA A 369 7.62 -8.00 27.22
CA ALA A 369 7.03 -8.78 28.30
C ALA A 369 7.85 -10.05 28.58
N ASP A 370 8.21 -10.79 27.54
CA ASP A 370 8.94 -12.05 27.65
C ASP A 370 10.39 -11.85 28.13
N ILE A 371 11.09 -10.86 27.55
CA ILE A 371 12.52 -10.64 27.78
C ILE A 371 12.76 -9.81 29.04
N VAL A 372 12.03 -8.70 29.19
CA VAL A 372 12.27 -7.72 30.27
C VAL A 372 11.33 -7.93 31.45
N GLY A 373 10.19 -8.61 31.26
CA GLY A 373 9.10 -8.64 32.25
C GLY A 373 8.26 -7.37 32.23
N SER A 374 8.29 -6.60 31.13
CA SER A 374 7.50 -5.37 31.00
C SER A 374 6.00 -5.66 31.13
N LYS A 375 5.27 -4.80 31.86
CA LYS A 375 3.81 -4.88 31.88
C LYS A 375 3.27 -4.35 30.57
N VAL A 376 2.42 -5.12 29.89
CA VAL A 376 1.75 -4.69 28.65
C VAL A 376 0.29 -4.44 28.95
N ILE A 377 -0.23 -3.29 28.52
CA ILE A 377 -1.64 -2.93 28.63
C ILE A 377 -2.09 -2.48 27.23
N THR A 378 -3.01 -3.20 26.61
CA THR A 378 -3.53 -2.82 25.29
C THR A 378 -4.33 -1.52 25.39
N GLU A 379 -4.51 -0.79 24.27
CA GLU A 379 -5.30 0.45 24.29
C GLU A 379 -6.78 0.20 24.64
N GLU A 380 -7.31 -0.98 24.33
CA GLU A 380 -8.67 -1.39 24.71
C GLU A 380 -8.81 -1.66 26.22
N GLU A 381 -7.75 -2.18 26.85
CA GLU A 381 -7.69 -2.44 28.30
C GLU A 381 -7.23 -1.22 29.11
N LEU A 382 -6.75 -0.18 28.43
CA LEU A 382 -6.17 0.99 29.08
C LEU A 382 -7.27 1.86 29.69
N ASP A 383 -7.44 1.74 31.00
CA ASP A 383 -8.22 2.66 31.80
C ASP A 383 -7.45 3.19 33.03
N THR A 384 -8.07 4.13 33.73
CA THR A 384 -7.54 4.75 34.95
C THR A 384 -7.20 3.74 36.04
N ILE A 385 -7.97 2.66 36.17
CA ILE A 385 -7.82 1.66 37.23
C ILE A 385 -6.65 0.74 36.91
N THR A 386 -6.61 0.23 35.69
CA THR A 386 -5.62 -0.71 35.18
C THR A 386 -4.24 -0.04 35.13
N LEU A 387 -4.14 1.18 34.60
CA LEU A 387 -2.88 1.92 34.58
C LEU A 387 -2.37 2.21 35.99
N ARG A 388 -3.26 2.65 36.89
CA ARG A 388 -2.89 2.95 38.29
C ARG A 388 -2.40 1.70 39.01
N ALA A 389 -3.13 0.59 38.89
CA ALA A 389 -2.76 -0.68 39.52
C ALA A 389 -1.39 -1.17 39.03
N ALA A 390 -1.09 -1.03 37.73
CA ALA A 390 0.21 -1.39 37.19
C ALA A 390 1.35 -0.50 37.72
N ILE A 391 1.12 0.81 37.88
CA ILE A 391 2.12 1.72 38.47
C ILE A 391 2.38 1.35 39.93
N GLU A 392 1.32 1.12 40.71
CA GLU A 392 1.39 0.73 42.13
C GLU A 392 2.06 -0.64 42.32
N GLU A 393 1.74 -1.62 41.49
CA GLU A 393 2.35 -2.95 41.48
C GLU A 393 3.87 -2.87 41.30
N ILE A 394 4.33 -2.12 40.29
CA ILE A 394 5.76 -2.05 39.96
C ILE A 394 6.51 -1.17 40.95
N LEU A 395 6.08 0.07 41.19
CA LEU A 395 6.78 0.98 42.10
C LEU A 395 6.73 0.56 43.56
N GLY A 396 5.69 -0.19 43.95
CA GLY A 396 5.54 -0.73 45.30
C GLY A 396 6.39 -1.96 45.58
N ASN A 397 7.01 -2.56 44.56
CA ASN A 397 7.79 -3.79 44.67
C ASN A 397 9.23 -3.60 44.17
N GLU A 398 10.16 -3.36 45.09
CA GLU A 398 11.59 -3.18 44.79
C GLU A 398 12.24 -4.42 44.18
N GLU A 399 11.80 -5.62 44.58
CA GLU A 399 12.32 -6.88 44.03
C GLU A 399 11.93 -7.02 42.55
N LEU A 400 10.66 -6.73 42.23
CA LEU A 400 10.17 -6.73 40.85
C LEU A 400 10.87 -5.67 39.99
N MET A 401 11.05 -4.44 40.50
CA MET A 401 11.80 -3.41 39.77
C MET A 401 13.24 -3.81 39.51
N THR A 402 13.91 -4.41 40.50
CA THR A 402 15.29 -4.88 40.37
C THR A 402 15.37 -6.01 39.34
N GLU A 403 14.45 -6.97 39.40
CA GLU A 403 14.36 -8.06 38.44
C GLU A 403 14.16 -7.56 37.01
N MET A 404 13.18 -6.66 36.79
CA MET A 404 12.92 -6.06 35.48
C MET A 404 14.16 -5.29 34.97
N SER A 405 14.84 -4.56 35.85
CA SER A 405 16.04 -3.80 35.51
C SER A 405 17.19 -4.71 35.08
N GLU A 406 17.47 -5.78 35.82
CA GLU A 406 18.51 -6.75 35.50
C GLU A 406 18.23 -7.49 34.20
N ARG A 407 16.96 -7.88 33.97
CA ARG A 407 16.52 -8.51 32.72
C ARG A 407 16.68 -7.57 31.53
N ALA A 408 16.28 -6.31 31.68
CA ALA A 408 16.50 -5.27 30.67
C ALA A 408 17.98 -5.11 30.31
N LEU A 409 18.86 -4.94 31.31
CA LEU A 409 20.30 -4.78 31.08
C LEU A 409 20.93 -5.99 30.40
N ARG A 410 20.49 -7.21 30.76
CA ARG A 410 20.98 -8.45 30.14
C ARG A 410 20.61 -8.56 28.66
N ALA A 411 19.45 -8.03 28.28
CA ALA A 411 18.97 -8.02 26.90
C ALA A 411 19.46 -6.81 26.10
N GLY A 412 19.85 -5.73 26.79
CA GLY A 412 20.29 -4.48 26.20
C GLY A 412 21.56 -4.62 25.36
N LYS A 413 21.58 -3.96 24.20
CA LYS A 413 22.74 -3.86 23.32
C LYS A 413 23.20 -2.41 23.18
N PRO A 414 23.81 -1.82 24.22
CA PRO A 414 24.17 -0.39 24.23
C PRO A 414 25.22 -0.04 23.16
N GLU A 415 26.07 -0.99 22.76
CA GLU A 415 27.13 -0.78 21.77
C GLU A 415 26.69 -0.95 20.31
N ALA A 416 25.39 -1.18 20.05
CA ALA A 416 24.87 -1.43 18.70
C ALA A 416 25.29 -0.37 17.67
N ALA A 417 25.24 0.93 18.02
CA ALA A 417 25.66 2.01 17.13
C ALA A 417 27.17 1.95 16.81
N LEU A 418 27.98 1.63 17.81
CA LEU A 418 29.43 1.51 17.67
C LEU A 418 29.80 0.30 16.81
N ASP A 419 29.14 -0.85 17.02
CA ASP A 419 29.38 -2.07 16.26
C ASP A 419 28.99 -1.91 14.79
N VAL A 420 27.85 -1.25 14.53
CA VAL A 420 27.43 -0.89 13.17
C VAL A 420 28.45 0.04 12.50
N ALA A 421 28.90 1.09 13.18
CA ALA A 421 29.89 2.02 12.64
C ALA A 421 31.24 1.35 12.33
N LYS A 422 31.73 0.48 13.22
CA LYS A 422 32.96 -0.31 12.99
C LYS A 422 32.84 -1.22 11.77
N HIS A 423 31.69 -1.88 11.62
CA HIS A 423 31.43 -2.74 10.47
C HIS A 423 31.36 -1.93 9.16
N ILE A 424 30.73 -0.76 9.19
CA ILE A 424 30.71 0.15 8.04
C ILE A 424 32.14 0.55 7.63
N ILE A 425 32.99 0.89 8.59
CA ILE A 425 34.39 1.25 8.33
C ILE A 425 35.15 0.06 7.75
N SER A 426 34.96 -1.16 8.25
CA SER A 426 35.64 -2.35 7.73
C SER A 426 35.22 -2.74 6.31
N ILE A 427 33.97 -2.43 5.91
CA ILE A 427 33.51 -2.61 4.53
C ILE A 427 34.24 -1.66 3.56
N VAL A 428 34.52 -0.43 4.01
CA VAL A 428 35.16 0.62 3.18
C VAL A 428 36.68 0.50 3.16
N LYS A 429 37.28 0.24 4.32
CA LYS A 429 38.72 0.04 4.52
C LYS A 429 38.92 -1.40 4.99
N PRO A 430 38.86 -2.40 4.10
CA PRO A 430 39.26 -3.75 4.47
C PRO A 430 40.71 -3.65 4.95
N GLU A 431 40.97 -4.03 6.21
CA GLU A 431 42.33 -3.96 6.76
C GLU A 431 43.29 -4.68 5.79
N ASP A 432 44.35 -3.98 5.36
CA ASP A 432 45.53 -4.61 4.80
C ASP A 432 46.13 -5.46 5.92
N ASN A 433 45.67 -6.72 6.03
CA ASN A 433 46.24 -7.67 6.95
C ASN A 433 47.66 -8.03 6.48
N CYS A 434 48.57 -7.19 6.95
CA CYS A 434 49.94 -7.44 7.34
C CYS A 434 50.53 -8.79 6.91
N SER A 435 51.50 -8.70 6.02
CA SER A 435 52.65 -9.59 5.88
C SER A 435 53.04 -10.26 7.21
N VAL A 436 52.70 -11.53 7.36
CA VAL A 436 53.31 -12.40 8.38
C VAL A 436 54.75 -12.68 7.93
N PRO A 437 55.78 -12.44 8.76
CA PRO A 437 57.14 -12.86 8.44
C PRO A 437 57.18 -14.38 8.41
N ALA A 438 57.66 -14.94 7.30
CA ALA A 438 57.88 -16.37 7.16
C ALA A 438 58.82 -16.88 8.27
N THR A 439 58.30 -17.67 9.22
CA THR A 439 59.10 -18.61 10.00
C THR A 439 58.34 -19.91 10.25
N SER A 440 58.93 -20.98 9.69
CA SER A 440 58.90 -22.40 10.08
C SER A 440 57.62 -23.05 10.60
N SER A 441 57.05 -23.91 9.76
CA SER A 441 56.58 -25.28 10.04
C SER A 441 56.13 -25.61 11.47
N ASP A 442 54.81 -25.71 11.67
CA ASP A 442 54.24 -26.98 12.14
C ASP A 442 52.74 -27.05 11.88
N SER A 443 52.37 -27.93 10.96
CA SER A 443 51.01 -28.32 10.67
C SER A 443 50.57 -29.43 11.61
N ARG A 444 49.75 -29.11 12.62
CA ARG A 444 48.63 -29.95 13.09
C ARG A 444 47.89 -29.33 14.27
N ALA A 445 46.57 -29.45 14.17
CA ALA A 445 45.59 -29.64 15.22
C ALA A 445 44.74 -28.43 15.65
N TRP A 446 43.42 -28.71 15.62
CA TRP A 446 42.36 -28.32 16.54
C TRP A 446 41.20 -27.52 15.91
N TRP A 447 40.42 -28.20 15.07
CA TRP A 447 38.97 -27.99 15.02
C TRP A 447 38.35 -29.01 15.99
N SER A 448 37.78 -28.54 17.09
CA SER A 448 36.95 -29.33 18.00
C SER A 448 35.71 -28.52 18.35
N MET A 449 34.60 -28.85 17.70
CA MET A 449 33.24 -28.49 18.13
C MET A 449 32.84 -29.46 19.23
N ASP A 450 32.63 -28.96 20.46
CA ASP A 450 31.75 -29.61 21.43
C ASP A 450 31.30 -28.65 22.55
N ALA A 451 30.12 -28.97 23.09
CA ALA A 451 29.36 -28.37 24.21
C ALA A 451 28.44 -27.17 23.83
N LEU A 452 27.13 -27.16 24.12
CA LEU A 452 26.37 -27.83 25.18
C LEU A 452 24.98 -28.35 24.72
N ARG A 453 24.70 -29.61 25.06
CA ARG A 453 23.36 -30.15 25.39
C ARG A 453 23.24 -30.20 26.92
N VAL A 454 22.11 -29.75 27.47
CA VAL A 454 21.68 -30.00 28.86
C VAL A 454 20.30 -30.67 28.78
N GLN A 455 20.27 -31.99 28.99
CA GLN A 455 19.63 -32.70 30.11
C GLN A 455 18.13 -32.43 30.30
N LEU A 456 17.32 -33.43 29.94
CA LEU A 456 16.06 -33.73 30.63
C LEU A 456 16.11 -35.19 31.10
N SER A 457 15.92 -35.33 32.40
CA SER A 457 15.98 -36.55 33.20
C SER A 457 14.77 -37.46 32.98
N SER A 458 15.04 -38.75 32.95
CA SER A 458 14.10 -39.86 33.03
C SER A 458 13.40 -39.97 34.39
N GLY A 459 12.09 -40.20 34.38
CA GLY A 459 11.27 -40.65 35.50
C GLY A 459 10.13 -41.54 34.99
N SER A 460 10.01 -42.73 35.56
CA SER A 460 9.30 -43.93 35.05
C SER A 460 7.82 -44.05 35.50
N LEU A 461 7.13 -45.07 34.94
CA LEU A 461 5.89 -45.75 35.37
C LEU A 461 4.57 -45.07 34.92
N THR A 462 3.52 -45.71 34.36
CA THR A 462 3.09 -47.13 34.28
C THR A 462 2.01 -47.28 33.19
N SER A 463 1.86 -48.51 32.70
CA SER A 463 0.85 -49.01 31.76
C SER A 463 -0.61 -48.92 32.22
N SER A 464 -1.55 -48.76 31.28
CA SER A 464 -2.69 -49.70 31.11
C SER A 464 -3.39 -49.52 29.76
N VAL A 465 -3.88 -50.66 29.28
CA VAL A 465 -4.48 -51.00 27.98
C VAL A 465 -6.01 -50.82 28.04
N VAL A 466 -6.67 -50.46 26.92
CA VAL A 466 -7.86 -51.08 26.26
C VAL A 466 -8.12 -50.27 24.98
N GLY A 467 -7.93 -50.81 23.77
CA GLY A 467 -8.97 -51.42 22.91
C GLY A 467 -9.75 -50.33 22.14
N SER A 468 -9.92 -50.32 20.82
CA SER A 468 -9.97 -51.40 19.84
C SER A 468 -10.14 -50.81 18.41
N SER A 469 -9.55 -51.48 17.40
CA SER A 469 -10.08 -51.78 16.04
C SER A 469 -10.79 -50.70 15.19
N LEU A 470 -10.65 -50.59 13.86
CA LEU A 470 -10.00 -51.40 12.80
C LEU A 470 -10.16 -50.63 11.46
N LEU A 471 -9.15 -50.80 10.57
CA LEU A 471 -9.23 -50.92 9.10
C LEU A 471 -9.68 -49.70 8.25
N SER A 472 -9.12 -49.39 7.09
CA SER A 472 -8.05 -49.97 6.27
C SER A 472 -7.79 -49.04 5.07
N GLN A 473 -6.51 -48.79 4.76
CA GLN A 473 -5.99 -48.37 3.45
C GLN A 473 -6.29 -49.45 2.37
N PRO A 474 -6.02 -49.32 1.02
CA PRO A 474 -4.90 -48.58 0.40
C PRO A 474 -5.07 -48.05 -1.05
N ARG A 475 -3.91 -47.67 -1.59
CA ARG A 475 -3.51 -46.95 -2.82
C ARG A 475 -3.62 -47.73 -4.15
N LEU A 476 -3.83 -46.95 -5.24
CA LEU A 476 -3.28 -47.02 -6.64
C LEU A 476 -3.64 -48.25 -7.51
N PRO A 477 -3.61 -48.24 -8.89
CA PRO A 477 -2.68 -47.50 -9.77
C PRO A 477 -3.23 -46.98 -11.15
N PHE A 478 -2.31 -46.37 -11.93
CA PHE A 478 -2.40 -45.95 -13.33
C PHE A 478 -2.78 -47.07 -14.32
N SER A 479 -3.45 -46.71 -15.43
CA SER A 479 -3.33 -47.43 -16.71
C SER A 479 -3.51 -46.51 -17.92
N SER A 480 -2.65 -46.72 -18.91
CA SER A 480 -2.62 -46.16 -20.27
C SER A 480 -3.35 -47.09 -21.24
N LEU A 481 -4.09 -46.59 -22.25
CA LEU A 481 -4.22 -47.25 -23.58
C LEU A 481 -5.00 -46.43 -24.63
N GLN A 482 -4.27 -46.12 -25.72
CA GLN A 482 -4.56 -46.15 -27.17
C GLN A 482 -5.78 -45.48 -27.86
N LEU A 483 -5.39 -44.77 -28.95
CA LEU A 483 -6.16 -44.25 -30.07
C LEU A 483 -7.06 -45.28 -30.78
N GLY A 484 -8.23 -44.80 -31.24
CA GLY A 484 -8.99 -45.31 -32.39
C GLY A 484 -9.29 -44.19 -33.38
N ARG A 485 -9.09 -44.44 -34.68
CA ARG A 485 -9.29 -43.52 -35.81
C ARG A 485 -10.63 -43.83 -36.52
N VAL A 486 -11.07 -42.92 -37.40
CA VAL A 486 -12.23 -42.92 -38.35
C VAL A 486 -13.45 -42.14 -37.80
N GLY A 487 -14.04 -41.14 -38.47
CA GLY A 487 -13.89 -40.65 -39.84
C GLY A 487 -14.51 -39.26 -40.01
N SER A 488 -14.26 -38.67 -41.17
CA SER A 488 -14.60 -37.30 -41.60
C SER A 488 -16.11 -37.03 -41.71
N SER A 489 -16.58 -35.97 -41.07
CA SER A 489 -17.60 -35.08 -41.61
C SER A 489 -17.37 -33.65 -41.10
N GLN A 490 -17.38 -32.69 -42.02
CA GLN A 490 -17.29 -31.26 -41.74
C GLN A 490 -18.52 -30.83 -40.93
N ALA A 491 -18.31 -30.34 -39.71
CA ALA A 491 -19.28 -29.57 -38.95
C ALA A 491 -18.55 -28.42 -38.26
N ALA A 492 -19.16 -27.23 -38.31
CA ALA A 492 -18.64 -25.97 -37.81
C ALA A 492 -18.00 -26.10 -36.42
N GLY A 493 -16.75 -25.66 -36.31
CA GLY A 493 -15.95 -25.80 -35.09
C GLY A 493 -16.55 -25.00 -33.94
N SER A 494 -17.11 -25.70 -32.96
CA SER A 494 -17.24 -25.20 -31.60
C SER A 494 -15.84 -25.10 -31.00
N VAL A 495 -15.36 -23.88 -30.79
CA VAL A 495 -14.13 -23.65 -30.01
C VAL A 495 -14.48 -23.97 -28.56
N SER A 496 -13.83 -24.96 -27.96
CA SER A 496 -14.04 -25.29 -26.55
C SER A 496 -13.63 -24.11 -25.68
N ALA A 497 -14.55 -23.62 -24.85
CA ALA A 497 -14.28 -22.60 -23.83
C ALA A 497 -13.07 -23.01 -22.97
N SER A 498 -12.22 -22.04 -22.62
CA SER A 498 -11.04 -22.28 -21.77
C SER A 498 -11.44 -22.92 -20.43
N GLU A 499 -10.55 -23.72 -19.83
CA GLU A 499 -10.74 -24.44 -18.56
C GLU A 499 -11.21 -23.58 -17.36
N THR A 500 -11.30 -22.26 -17.50
CA THR A 500 -11.61 -21.28 -16.44
C THR A 500 -13.02 -20.67 -16.48
N CYS A 501 -13.69 -20.57 -17.63
CA CYS A 501 -15.05 -20.01 -17.73
C CYS A 501 -16.07 -21.14 -17.82
N THR A 502 -17.17 -21.06 -17.07
CA THR A 502 -18.15 -22.15 -16.98
C THR A 502 -19.22 -22.12 -18.06
N ALA A 503 -19.23 -21.12 -18.96
CA ALA A 503 -20.25 -20.94 -20.01
C ALA A 503 -20.45 -22.19 -20.90
N ASP A 504 -21.66 -22.33 -21.44
CA ASP A 504 -22.04 -23.45 -22.32
C ASP A 504 -21.77 -23.14 -23.80
N GLU A 505 -21.96 -21.87 -24.22
CA GLU A 505 -21.75 -21.42 -25.60
C GLU A 505 -21.00 -20.08 -25.63
N LEU A 506 -20.23 -19.84 -26.69
CA LEU A 506 -19.54 -18.58 -26.97
C LEU A 506 -19.92 -18.09 -28.37
N HIS A 507 -20.40 -16.85 -28.44
CA HIS A 507 -20.87 -16.20 -29.67
C HIS A 507 -20.08 -14.93 -29.93
N TYR A 508 -20.07 -14.49 -31.19
CA TYR A 508 -19.40 -13.27 -31.63
C TYR A 508 -20.31 -12.44 -32.52
N VAL A 509 -20.61 -11.22 -32.09
CA VAL A 509 -21.53 -10.31 -32.77
C VAL A 509 -20.73 -9.18 -33.42
N PRO A 510 -20.87 -8.93 -34.73
CA PRO A 510 -20.24 -7.79 -35.38
C PRO A 510 -20.82 -6.49 -34.81
N VAL A 511 -19.96 -5.54 -34.49
CA VAL A 511 -20.36 -4.26 -33.94
C VAL A 511 -20.42 -3.22 -35.07
N PRO A 512 -21.57 -2.59 -35.32
CA PRO A 512 -21.75 -1.63 -36.42
C PRO A 512 -20.70 -0.52 -36.39
N ASN A 513 -20.34 0.00 -37.56
CA ASN A 513 -19.40 1.11 -37.72
C ASN A 513 -18.01 0.86 -37.11
N SER A 514 -17.63 -0.41 -36.93
CA SER A 514 -16.33 -0.79 -36.39
C SER A 514 -15.90 -2.17 -36.92
N ASP A 515 -14.61 -2.46 -36.83
CA ASP A 515 -14.05 -3.77 -37.18
C ASP A 515 -14.12 -4.78 -36.02
N TRP A 516 -14.81 -4.41 -34.93
CA TRP A 516 -14.91 -5.19 -33.72
C TRP A 516 -16.02 -6.23 -33.78
N ARG A 517 -15.75 -7.36 -33.13
CA ARG A 517 -16.75 -8.36 -32.80
C ARG A 517 -16.82 -8.49 -31.28
N ALA A 518 -17.99 -8.23 -30.71
CA ALA A 518 -18.26 -8.38 -29.29
C ALA A 518 -18.50 -9.86 -28.96
N ALA A 519 -17.87 -10.34 -27.88
CA ALA A 519 -18.05 -11.70 -27.39
C ALA A 519 -19.27 -11.80 -26.45
N LEU A 520 -20.05 -12.86 -26.62
CA LEU A 520 -21.24 -13.17 -25.84
C LEU A 520 -21.14 -14.59 -25.28
N TRP A 521 -21.05 -14.70 -23.97
CA TRP A 521 -20.99 -15.96 -23.25
C TRP A 521 -22.39 -16.38 -22.81
N ARG A 522 -22.85 -17.56 -23.23
CA ARG A 522 -24.20 -18.05 -22.92
C ARG A 522 -24.17 -19.18 -21.89
N TYR A 523 -25.08 -19.09 -20.93
CA TYR A 523 -25.30 -20.05 -19.86
C TYR A 523 -26.72 -20.56 -19.98
N LEU A 524 -26.86 -21.80 -20.43
CA LEU A 524 -28.14 -22.45 -20.62
C LEU A 524 -28.76 -22.80 -19.25
N PRO A 525 -30.08 -22.62 -19.10
CA PRO A 525 -30.77 -23.05 -17.90
C PRO A 525 -30.87 -24.57 -17.85
N SER A 526 -30.82 -25.13 -16.64
CA SER A 526 -31.01 -26.58 -16.46
C SER A 526 -32.41 -27.00 -16.95
N PRO A 527 -32.57 -28.16 -17.62
CA PRO A 527 -33.89 -28.66 -18.00
C PRO A 527 -34.86 -28.87 -16.82
N LYS A 528 -34.32 -28.95 -15.59
CA LYS A 528 -35.10 -29.08 -14.35
C LYS A 528 -35.48 -27.73 -13.72
N ALA A 529 -34.92 -26.62 -14.20
CA ALA A 529 -35.20 -25.29 -13.68
C ALA A 529 -36.53 -24.75 -14.24
N PRO A 530 -37.20 -23.81 -13.54
CA PRO A 530 -38.40 -23.16 -14.06
C PRO A 530 -38.10 -22.44 -15.37
N LYS A 531 -38.98 -22.55 -16.38
CA LYS A 531 -38.84 -21.78 -17.62
C LYS A 531 -39.09 -20.29 -17.34
N ARG A 532 -38.25 -19.43 -17.93
CA ARG A 532 -38.36 -17.97 -17.87
C ARG A 532 -38.78 -17.44 -19.23
N LYS A 533 -39.51 -16.31 -19.25
CA LYS A 533 -39.99 -15.71 -20.51
C LYS A 533 -38.90 -14.91 -21.20
N HIS A 534 -38.12 -14.18 -20.42
CA HIS A 534 -37.09 -13.29 -20.93
C HIS A 534 -35.68 -13.86 -20.71
N PRO A 535 -34.78 -13.73 -21.70
CA PRO A 535 -33.36 -13.97 -21.47
C PRO A 535 -32.77 -12.86 -20.61
N LEU A 536 -31.68 -13.17 -19.92
CA LEU A 536 -30.98 -12.27 -19.01
C LEU A 536 -29.63 -11.85 -19.59
N LEU A 537 -29.40 -10.54 -19.73
CA LEU A 537 -28.13 -9.97 -20.17
C LEU A 537 -27.35 -9.37 -18.99
N LEU A 538 -26.08 -9.74 -18.86
CA LEU A 538 -25.15 -9.26 -17.84
C LEU A 538 -24.12 -8.32 -18.49
N LEU A 539 -23.99 -7.12 -17.93
CA LEU A 539 -23.05 -6.09 -18.39
C LEU A 539 -22.00 -5.80 -17.31
N SER A 540 -20.74 -6.11 -17.61
CA SER A 540 -19.63 -5.93 -16.68
C SER A 540 -19.20 -4.46 -16.54
N GLY A 541 -18.45 -4.16 -15.48
CA GLY A 541 -17.89 -2.85 -15.18
C GLY A 541 -16.77 -2.37 -16.10
N ILE A 542 -16.23 -1.18 -15.79
CA ILE A 542 -15.11 -0.60 -16.53
C ILE A 542 -13.90 -1.52 -16.48
N ALA A 543 -13.16 -1.62 -17.58
CA ALA A 543 -11.96 -2.42 -17.68
C ALA A 543 -12.20 -3.91 -17.37
N SER A 544 -13.44 -4.40 -17.37
CA SER A 544 -13.75 -5.74 -16.87
C SER A 544 -14.33 -6.64 -17.95
N ASN A 545 -14.27 -7.96 -17.73
CA ASN A 545 -14.67 -8.97 -18.71
C ASN A 545 -15.62 -10.02 -18.09
N ALA A 546 -15.84 -11.15 -18.76
CA ALA A 546 -16.79 -12.17 -18.30
C ALA A 546 -16.41 -12.80 -16.94
N PHE A 547 -15.13 -12.83 -16.59
CA PHE A 547 -14.67 -13.37 -15.31
C PHE A 547 -15.21 -12.58 -14.11
N THR A 548 -15.64 -11.34 -14.28
CA THR A 548 -16.30 -10.54 -13.23
C THR A 548 -17.56 -11.22 -12.70
N TYR A 549 -18.27 -11.98 -13.54
CA TYR A 549 -19.49 -12.71 -13.19
C TYR A 549 -19.29 -14.23 -13.09
N ASP A 550 -18.13 -14.75 -13.48
CA ASP A 550 -17.85 -16.18 -13.58
C ASP A 550 -16.38 -16.51 -13.30
N LEU A 551 -15.96 -16.42 -12.03
CA LEU A 551 -14.59 -16.71 -11.60
C LEU A 551 -14.31 -18.20 -11.43
N SER A 552 -15.31 -18.93 -10.94
CA SER A 552 -15.27 -20.38 -10.72
C SER A 552 -16.70 -20.90 -10.64
N ARG A 553 -16.90 -22.21 -10.78
CA ARG A 553 -18.24 -22.81 -10.65
C ARG A 553 -18.91 -22.54 -9.30
N GLU A 554 -18.12 -22.38 -8.24
CA GLU A 554 -18.61 -22.08 -6.88
C GLU A 554 -18.90 -20.58 -6.70
N CYS A 555 -18.15 -19.73 -7.41
CA CYS A 555 -18.24 -18.27 -7.41
C CYS A 555 -18.70 -17.73 -8.79
N SER A 556 -19.81 -18.27 -9.31
CA SER A 556 -20.38 -17.87 -10.60
C SER A 556 -21.78 -17.29 -10.42
N PHE A 557 -21.86 -15.97 -10.58
CA PHE A 557 -23.12 -15.23 -10.59
C PHE A 557 -23.97 -15.68 -11.78
N ALA A 558 -23.36 -15.77 -12.97
CA ALA A 558 -24.04 -16.16 -14.20
C ALA A 558 -24.62 -17.58 -14.11
N ARG A 559 -23.86 -18.54 -13.58
CA ARG A 559 -24.34 -19.92 -13.41
C ARG A 559 -25.43 -20.02 -12.35
N SER A 560 -25.42 -19.16 -11.32
CA SER A 560 -26.52 -19.11 -10.35
C SER A 560 -27.82 -18.58 -10.94
N MET A 561 -27.74 -17.58 -11.84
CA MET A 561 -28.91 -17.09 -12.57
C MET A 561 -29.45 -18.16 -13.53
N SER A 562 -28.58 -18.84 -14.27
CA SER A 562 -29.00 -19.93 -15.16
C SER A 562 -29.59 -21.13 -14.41
N GLY A 563 -29.03 -21.45 -13.24
CA GLY A 563 -29.60 -22.45 -12.31
C GLY A 563 -31.00 -22.09 -11.81
N SER A 564 -31.37 -20.80 -11.81
CA SER A 564 -32.69 -20.28 -11.43
C SER A 564 -33.67 -20.20 -12.61
N GLY A 565 -33.25 -20.65 -13.80
CA GLY A 565 -34.06 -20.80 -15.00
C GLY A 565 -33.84 -19.78 -16.10
N PHE A 566 -33.00 -18.76 -15.88
CA PHE A 566 -32.78 -17.70 -16.87
C PHE A 566 -31.78 -18.13 -17.94
N ASP A 567 -32.12 -17.96 -19.22
CA ASP A 567 -31.14 -18.04 -20.33
C ASP A 567 -30.22 -16.83 -20.23
N THR A 568 -29.02 -17.04 -19.67
CA THR A 568 -28.16 -15.97 -19.16
C THR A 568 -27.00 -15.72 -20.11
N TRP A 569 -26.75 -14.46 -20.43
CA TRP A 569 -25.74 -14.01 -21.39
C TRP A 569 -24.82 -12.99 -20.73
N ILE A 570 -23.51 -13.13 -20.85
CA ILE A 570 -22.54 -12.09 -20.47
C ILE A 570 -22.01 -11.43 -21.74
N LEU A 571 -22.12 -10.10 -21.83
CA LEU A 571 -21.50 -9.31 -22.88
C LEU A 571 -20.12 -8.84 -22.45
N GLU A 572 -19.11 -9.16 -23.26
CA GLU A 572 -17.82 -8.46 -23.22
C GLU A 572 -17.86 -7.34 -24.27
N LEU A 573 -17.77 -6.09 -23.82
CA LEU A 573 -17.75 -4.93 -24.70
C LEU A 573 -16.48 -4.90 -25.58
N ARG A 574 -16.46 -4.08 -26.64
CA ARG A 574 -15.25 -3.95 -27.47
C ARG A 574 -14.04 -3.58 -26.62
N GLY A 575 -12.91 -4.24 -26.88
CA GLY A 575 -11.67 -4.09 -26.10
C GLY A 575 -11.62 -4.83 -24.76
N ALA A 576 -12.66 -5.57 -24.38
CA ALA A 576 -12.68 -6.42 -23.19
C ALA A 576 -12.65 -7.92 -23.53
N GLY A 577 -11.93 -8.71 -22.73
CA GLY A 577 -11.95 -10.17 -22.79
C GLY A 577 -11.63 -10.74 -24.18
N LEU A 578 -12.55 -11.57 -24.71
CA LEU A 578 -12.43 -12.21 -26.02
C LEU A 578 -13.00 -11.37 -27.17
N SER A 579 -13.58 -10.21 -26.89
CA SER A 579 -13.98 -9.28 -27.95
C SER A 579 -12.74 -8.87 -28.73
N SER A 580 -12.80 -9.04 -30.05
CA SER A 580 -11.62 -8.96 -30.91
C SER A 580 -11.90 -8.21 -32.20
N LEU A 581 -10.83 -7.69 -32.79
CA LEU A 581 -10.85 -7.14 -34.14
C LEU A 581 -10.91 -8.30 -35.13
N SER A 582 -11.75 -8.18 -36.15
CA SER A 582 -11.73 -9.09 -37.31
C SER A 582 -10.40 -8.93 -38.06
N ALA A 583 -9.46 -9.86 -37.85
CA ALA A 583 -8.16 -9.83 -38.53
C ALA A 583 -8.20 -10.74 -39.77
N ASP A 584 -8.15 -10.13 -40.96
CA ASP A 584 -7.28 -10.50 -42.09
C ASP A 584 -7.71 -9.75 -43.36
N THR A 585 -7.26 -8.50 -43.51
CA THR A 585 -6.84 -7.85 -44.79
C THR A 585 -6.47 -6.40 -44.51
N ASP A 586 -5.37 -5.95 -45.10
CA ASP A 586 -4.95 -4.55 -45.27
C ASP A 586 -4.28 -3.82 -44.10
N LEU A 587 -3.11 -4.35 -43.71
CA LEU A 587 -2.06 -3.62 -42.98
C LEU A 587 -1.11 -2.91 -43.95
N GLU A 588 -1.62 -2.06 -44.85
CA GLU A 588 -0.81 -1.10 -45.62
C GLU A 588 -1.59 0.21 -45.88
N SER A 589 -1.98 0.95 -44.84
CA SER A 589 -2.18 2.39 -45.03
C SER A 589 -2.06 3.18 -43.72
N ARG A 590 -1.38 4.34 -43.81
CA ARG A 590 -1.20 5.41 -42.81
C ARG A 590 0.05 5.32 -41.93
N LYS A 591 1.14 5.88 -42.47
CA LYS A 591 2.47 6.04 -41.85
C LYS A 591 2.69 7.37 -41.09
N ASP A 592 1.71 8.26 -41.01
CA ASP A 592 1.99 9.64 -40.58
C ASP A 592 1.84 9.90 -39.07
N ASP A 593 1.07 9.11 -38.33
CA ASP A 593 0.94 9.26 -36.85
C ASP A 593 1.96 8.41 -36.06
N GLN A 594 2.79 7.61 -36.74
CA GLN A 594 3.73 6.67 -36.13
C GLN A 594 4.97 7.32 -35.48
N ARG A 595 5.34 8.56 -35.84
CA ARG A 595 6.61 9.17 -35.41
C ARG A 595 6.64 9.67 -33.97
N ILE A 596 5.55 10.22 -33.45
CA ILE A 596 5.54 10.81 -32.10
C ILE A 596 5.43 9.71 -31.03
N VAL A 597 4.65 8.66 -31.34
CA VAL A 597 4.53 7.47 -30.49
C VAL A 597 5.82 6.64 -30.54
N SER A 598 6.51 6.57 -31.69
CA SER A 598 7.82 5.90 -31.76
C SER A 598 8.89 6.60 -30.94
N ASP A 599 8.90 7.94 -30.83
CA ASP A 599 9.91 8.65 -30.04
C ASP A 599 9.73 8.46 -28.53
N LEU A 600 8.48 8.39 -28.04
CA LEU A 600 8.20 8.12 -26.62
C LEU A 600 8.43 6.65 -26.27
N LEU A 601 8.09 5.74 -27.19
CA LEU A 601 8.39 4.31 -27.09
C LEU A 601 9.90 4.05 -27.22
N GLU A 602 10.62 4.70 -28.12
CA GLU A 602 12.07 4.56 -28.26
C GLU A 602 12.80 5.13 -27.05
N ASN A 603 12.25 6.14 -26.37
CA ASN A 603 12.82 6.62 -25.10
C ASN A 603 12.53 5.65 -23.93
N LEU A 604 11.33 5.08 -23.84
CA LEU A 604 11.00 4.06 -22.83
C LEU A 604 11.73 2.73 -23.08
N ILE A 605 11.87 2.33 -24.35
CA ILE A 605 12.63 1.17 -24.80
C ILE A 605 14.12 1.43 -24.65
N ASN A 606 14.67 2.61 -24.96
CA ASN A 606 16.08 2.91 -24.67
C ASN A 606 16.36 2.97 -23.18
N VAL A 607 15.39 3.36 -22.34
CA VAL A 607 15.52 3.29 -20.88
C VAL A 607 15.42 1.84 -20.40
N SER A 608 14.54 1.02 -20.97
CA SER A 608 14.41 -0.41 -20.61
C SER A 608 15.57 -1.26 -21.14
N GLU A 609 16.05 -1.03 -22.35
CA GLU A 609 17.21 -1.67 -22.96
C GLU A 609 18.51 -1.16 -22.33
N ARG A 610 18.60 0.12 -21.90
CA ARG A 610 19.70 0.57 -21.03
C ARG A 610 19.62 -0.05 -19.65
N MET A 611 18.41 -0.25 -19.10
CA MET A 611 18.24 -1.01 -17.87
C MET A 611 18.65 -2.48 -18.07
N GLU A 612 18.24 -3.15 -19.15
CA GLU A 612 18.66 -4.52 -19.47
C GLU A 612 20.17 -4.64 -19.67
N ASN A 613 20.80 -3.70 -20.37
CA ASN A 613 22.25 -3.71 -20.60
C ASN A 613 23.08 -3.33 -19.35
N VAL A 614 22.52 -2.57 -18.40
CA VAL A 614 23.17 -2.27 -17.11
C VAL A 614 22.91 -3.37 -16.06
N LEU A 615 21.81 -4.12 -16.20
CA LEU A 615 21.34 -5.17 -15.29
C LEU A 615 21.71 -6.60 -15.72
N ASP A 616 22.50 -6.77 -16.80
CA ASP A 616 22.73 -8.05 -17.50
C ASP A 616 23.50 -9.13 -16.69
N GLU A 617 23.97 -8.80 -15.48
CA GLU A 617 24.57 -9.77 -14.54
C GLU A 617 23.75 -10.03 -13.27
N GLY A 618 22.87 -9.11 -12.87
CA GLY A 618 22.07 -9.25 -11.63
C GLY A 618 20.78 -10.04 -11.83
N PHE A 619 20.13 -9.88 -12.99
CA PHE A 619 18.81 -10.47 -13.25
C PHE A 619 18.84 -11.91 -13.81
N LYS A 620 19.98 -12.38 -14.33
CA LYS A 620 20.19 -13.79 -14.70
C LYS A 620 19.99 -14.76 -13.51
N ILE A 621 20.17 -14.28 -12.27
CA ILE A 621 20.18 -15.10 -11.04
C ILE A 621 18.75 -15.41 -10.51
N LEU A 622 17.70 -14.85 -11.10
CA LEU A 622 16.29 -14.98 -10.65
C LEU A 622 15.33 -15.64 -11.65
N GLY A 623 15.76 -15.98 -12.86
CA GLY A 623 14.87 -16.51 -13.91
C GLY A 623 13.71 -15.56 -14.29
N LEU A 624 13.79 -14.29 -13.85
CA LEU A 624 12.82 -13.26 -14.16
C LEU A 624 13.05 -12.67 -15.56
N GLN A 625 14.26 -12.75 -16.12
CA GLN A 625 14.61 -12.13 -17.39
C GLN A 625 13.77 -12.69 -18.55
N ASP A 626 13.60 -14.01 -18.66
CA ASP A 626 12.75 -14.63 -19.69
C ASP A 626 11.25 -14.33 -19.50
N ARG A 627 10.80 -14.13 -18.25
CA ARG A 627 9.40 -13.82 -17.95
C ARG A 627 9.08 -12.35 -18.14
N LEU A 628 10.01 -11.46 -17.76
CA LEU A 628 9.89 -10.02 -17.93
C LEU A 628 10.04 -9.66 -19.40
N SER A 629 11.02 -10.22 -20.12
CA SER A 629 11.17 -10.00 -21.57
C SER A 629 9.97 -10.52 -22.37
N LYS A 630 9.43 -11.70 -22.01
CA LYS A 630 8.19 -12.21 -22.62
C LYS A 630 6.98 -11.33 -22.29
N ARG A 631 6.88 -10.81 -21.06
CA ARG A 631 5.83 -9.85 -20.67
C ARG A 631 6.00 -8.47 -21.30
N VAL A 632 7.23 -7.98 -21.48
CA VAL A 632 7.56 -6.76 -22.20
C VAL A 632 7.29 -6.91 -23.68
N GLY A 633 7.50 -8.10 -24.26
CA GLY A 633 7.10 -8.43 -25.63
C GLY A 633 5.59 -8.42 -25.82
N VAL A 634 4.82 -9.02 -24.90
CA VAL A 634 3.35 -8.96 -24.87
C VAL A 634 2.87 -7.52 -24.67
N PHE A 635 3.53 -6.75 -23.78
CA PHE A 635 3.28 -5.34 -23.58
C PHE A 635 3.51 -4.55 -24.87
N LYS A 636 4.61 -4.79 -25.59
CA LYS A 636 4.92 -4.15 -26.88
C LYS A 636 3.86 -4.47 -27.95
N GLN A 637 3.46 -5.73 -28.08
CA GLN A 637 2.37 -6.15 -28.99
C GLN A 637 1.03 -5.48 -28.64
N ARG A 638 0.73 -5.29 -27.35
CA ARG A 638 -0.49 -4.60 -26.89
C ARG A 638 -0.39 -3.08 -27.07
N LEU A 639 0.80 -2.49 -26.90
CA LEU A 639 1.06 -1.08 -27.19
C LEU A 639 0.91 -0.77 -28.69
N GLU A 640 1.28 -1.70 -29.58
CA GLU A 640 1.09 -1.57 -31.04
C GLU A 640 -0.38 -1.50 -31.46
N LEU A 641 -1.30 -2.00 -30.61
CA LEU A 641 -2.75 -1.91 -30.81
C LEU A 641 -3.37 -0.61 -30.25
N ILE A 642 -2.62 0.21 -29.50
CA ILE A 642 -3.12 1.44 -28.85
C ILE A 642 -3.82 2.42 -29.80
N PRO A 643 -3.33 2.67 -31.04
CA PRO A 643 -4.02 3.56 -31.97
C PRO A 643 -5.46 3.12 -32.31
N ARG A 644 -5.77 1.83 -32.10
CA ARG A 644 -7.11 1.24 -32.35
C ARG A 644 -8.07 1.40 -31.17
N TYR A 645 -7.60 1.80 -29.98
CA TYR A 645 -8.41 2.07 -28.78
C TYR A 645 -9.03 3.47 -28.82
N ASN A 646 -9.92 3.69 -29.80
CA ASN A 646 -10.46 5.02 -30.10
C ASN A 646 -12.00 5.08 -30.01
N TRP A 647 -12.57 4.66 -28.88
CA TRP A 647 -14.01 4.74 -28.62
C TRP A 647 -14.30 5.32 -27.22
N ASP A 648 -15.50 5.82 -27.04
CA ASP A 648 -15.99 6.43 -25.80
C ASP A 648 -17.15 5.62 -25.18
N PHE A 649 -17.78 6.17 -24.14
CA PHE A 649 -18.90 5.50 -23.46
C PHE A 649 -20.12 5.38 -24.38
N ASP A 650 -20.33 6.34 -25.27
CA ASP A 650 -21.47 6.36 -26.17
C ASP A 650 -21.36 5.30 -27.26
N ASN A 651 -20.15 4.95 -27.70
CA ASN A 651 -19.99 3.81 -28.63
C ASN A 651 -20.51 2.50 -28.01
N TYR A 652 -20.22 2.23 -26.73
CA TYR A 652 -20.80 1.07 -26.06
C TYR A 652 -22.34 1.13 -26.00
N LEU A 653 -22.86 2.32 -25.71
CA LEU A 653 -24.29 2.55 -25.55
C LEU A 653 -25.07 2.49 -26.87
N GLU A 654 -24.48 2.97 -27.97
CA GLU A 654 -25.13 3.13 -29.27
C GLU A 654 -24.92 1.93 -30.20
N GLU A 655 -23.81 1.21 -30.05
CA GLU A 655 -23.40 0.18 -31.00
C GLU A 655 -23.33 -1.19 -30.32
N ASP A 656 -22.52 -1.35 -29.25
CA ASP A 656 -22.24 -2.66 -28.65
C ASP A 656 -23.47 -3.28 -28.00
N ILE A 657 -24.10 -2.57 -27.05
CA ILE A 657 -25.25 -3.07 -26.30
C ILE A 657 -26.44 -3.38 -27.21
N PRO A 658 -26.86 -2.46 -28.12
CA PRO A 658 -27.97 -2.74 -29.03
C PRO A 658 -27.70 -3.96 -29.92
N SER A 659 -26.47 -4.12 -30.42
CA SER A 659 -26.10 -5.27 -31.26
C SER A 659 -26.16 -6.59 -30.49
N ALA A 660 -25.67 -6.59 -29.24
CA ALA A 660 -25.75 -7.75 -28.36
C ALA A 660 -27.20 -8.10 -28.02
N MET A 661 -28.02 -7.11 -27.64
CA MET A 661 -29.44 -7.33 -27.34
C MET A 661 -30.21 -7.87 -28.55
N GLU A 662 -29.95 -7.35 -29.75
CA GLU A 662 -30.60 -7.83 -30.97
C GLU A 662 -30.20 -9.26 -31.32
N TYR A 663 -28.91 -9.59 -31.16
CA TYR A 663 -28.43 -10.95 -31.33
C TYR A 663 -29.11 -11.90 -30.35
N VAL A 664 -29.16 -11.55 -29.05
CA VAL A 664 -29.81 -12.36 -28.02
C VAL A 664 -31.30 -12.54 -28.33
N ARG A 665 -32.03 -11.50 -28.75
CA ARG A 665 -33.43 -11.62 -29.18
C ARG A 665 -33.59 -12.58 -30.35
N THR A 666 -32.70 -12.52 -31.33
CA THR A 666 -32.74 -13.39 -32.50
C THR A 666 -32.54 -14.85 -32.12
N GLN A 667 -31.63 -15.12 -31.18
CA GLN A 667 -31.32 -16.48 -30.70
C GLN A 667 -32.40 -17.06 -29.78
N THR A 668 -32.97 -16.23 -28.91
CA THR A 668 -33.86 -16.68 -27.82
C THR A 668 -35.35 -16.50 -28.11
N LYS A 669 -35.70 -15.55 -28.98
CA LYS A 669 -37.07 -15.23 -29.43
C LYS A 669 -38.07 -15.06 -28.28
N PRO A 670 -37.83 -14.13 -27.34
CA PRO A 670 -38.79 -13.84 -26.27
C PRO A 670 -40.12 -13.34 -26.87
N GLU A 671 -41.24 -13.74 -26.27
CA GLU A 671 -42.58 -13.53 -26.83
C GLU A 671 -42.93 -12.05 -27.07
N ASP A 672 -42.51 -11.18 -26.15
CA ASP A 672 -42.74 -9.74 -26.19
C ASP A 672 -41.52 -8.95 -26.71
N GLY A 673 -40.46 -9.65 -27.12
CA GLY A 673 -39.23 -9.05 -27.59
C GLY A 673 -38.35 -8.43 -26.49
N LYS A 674 -38.64 -8.62 -25.19
CA LYS A 674 -37.88 -7.97 -24.11
C LYS A 674 -36.81 -8.85 -23.49
N LEU A 675 -35.86 -8.22 -22.80
CA LEU A 675 -34.83 -8.87 -22.02
C LEU A 675 -34.84 -8.36 -20.58
N LEU A 676 -34.28 -9.15 -19.67
CA LEU A 676 -33.87 -8.69 -18.35
C LEU A 676 -32.40 -8.27 -18.43
N ALA A 677 -31.99 -7.27 -17.65
CA ALA A 677 -30.60 -6.84 -17.61
C ALA A 677 -30.07 -6.62 -16.19
N ILE A 678 -28.83 -7.04 -15.95
CA ILE A 678 -28.08 -6.73 -14.73
C ILE A 678 -26.79 -6.05 -15.14
N GLY A 679 -26.48 -4.92 -14.52
CA GLY A 679 -25.25 -4.18 -14.75
C GLY A 679 -24.48 -3.95 -13.46
N HIS A 680 -23.18 -4.18 -13.49
CA HIS A 680 -22.26 -3.86 -12.40
C HIS A 680 -21.39 -2.66 -12.77
N SER A 681 -21.20 -1.72 -11.85
CA SER A 681 -20.32 -0.57 -12.06
C SER A 681 -20.68 0.17 -13.37
N MET A 682 -19.73 0.36 -14.29
CA MET A 682 -20.00 0.94 -15.62
C MET A 682 -21.11 0.24 -16.40
N GLY A 683 -21.26 -1.08 -16.27
CA GLY A 683 -22.35 -1.83 -16.91
C GLY A 683 -23.72 -1.35 -16.45
N GLY A 684 -23.88 -1.04 -15.16
CA GLY A 684 -25.11 -0.45 -14.63
C GLY A 684 -25.29 1.01 -15.06
N MET A 685 -24.20 1.78 -15.18
CA MET A 685 -24.24 3.14 -15.75
C MET A 685 -24.73 3.11 -17.20
N LEU A 686 -24.29 2.15 -18.01
CA LEU A 686 -24.74 1.95 -19.39
C LEU A 686 -26.23 1.61 -19.45
N LEU A 687 -26.74 0.75 -18.57
CA LEU A 687 -28.18 0.46 -18.48
C LEU A 687 -28.97 1.70 -18.12
N TYR A 688 -28.54 2.46 -17.10
CA TYR A 688 -29.19 3.71 -16.78
C TYR A 688 -29.16 4.69 -17.97
N ALA A 689 -28.01 4.83 -18.63
CA ALA A 689 -27.86 5.74 -19.78
C ALA A 689 -28.80 5.35 -20.92
N MET A 690 -28.98 4.05 -21.17
CA MET A 690 -29.91 3.53 -22.17
C MET A 690 -31.35 3.89 -21.82
N LEU A 691 -31.77 3.63 -20.57
CA LEU A 691 -33.11 3.99 -20.09
C LEU A 691 -33.37 5.49 -20.18
N SER A 692 -32.37 6.32 -19.82
CA SER A 692 -32.43 7.77 -19.93
C SER A 692 -32.64 8.25 -21.37
N ARG A 693 -31.90 7.69 -22.35
CA ARG A 693 -32.06 8.04 -23.77
C ARG A 693 -33.39 7.56 -24.34
N CYS A 694 -33.81 6.35 -23.98
CA CYS A 694 -35.11 5.80 -24.37
C CYS A 694 -36.25 6.67 -23.81
N GLY A 695 -36.19 7.04 -22.53
CA GLY A 695 -37.16 7.93 -21.88
C GLY A 695 -37.15 9.35 -22.48
N PHE A 696 -35.99 9.88 -22.88
CA PHE A 696 -35.91 11.14 -23.60
C PHE A 696 -36.56 11.08 -24.98
N LYS A 697 -36.30 10.02 -25.75
CA LYS A 697 -36.84 9.80 -27.10
C LYS A 697 -38.29 9.31 -27.12
N GLY A 698 -38.82 8.84 -25.99
CA GLY A 698 -40.13 8.21 -25.90
C GLY A 698 -40.21 6.85 -26.59
N VAL A 699 -39.10 6.10 -26.65
CA VAL A 699 -39.02 4.77 -27.28
C VAL A 699 -38.88 3.68 -26.22
N ASP A 700 -39.39 2.47 -26.51
CA ASP A 700 -39.18 1.31 -25.64
C ASP A 700 -37.69 0.93 -25.63
N SER A 701 -37.17 0.56 -24.45
CA SER A 701 -35.77 0.17 -24.27
C SER A 701 -35.48 -1.29 -24.67
N GLY A 702 -36.52 -2.09 -24.87
CA GLY A 702 -36.43 -3.54 -25.04
C GLY A 702 -36.10 -4.27 -23.73
N LEU A 703 -36.22 -3.61 -22.57
CA LEU A 703 -35.98 -4.20 -21.26
C LEU A 703 -37.25 -4.32 -20.43
N ALA A 704 -37.46 -5.49 -19.83
CA ALA A 704 -38.56 -5.77 -18.90
C ALA A 704 -38.24 -5.28 -17.48
N SER A 705 -37.00 -5.45 -17.02
CA SER A 705 -36.50 -4.85 -15.78
C SER A 705 -34.97 -4.75 -15.78
N VAL A 706 -34.44 -3.89 -14.91
CA VAL A 706 -33.00 -3.66 -14.72
C VAL A 706 -32.61 -3.87 -13.27
N THR A 707 -31.50 -4.55 -13.03
CA THR A 707 -30.81 -4.49 -11.73
C THR A 707 -29.46 -3.82 -11.91
N THR A 708 -29.15 -2.84 -11.07
CA THR A 708 -27.83 -2.20 -11.02
C THR A 708 -27.15 -2.51 -9.70
N ILE A 709 -25.86 -2.82 -9.78
CA ILE A 709 -25.02 -3.14 -8.63
C ILE A 709 -23.87 -2.14 -8.63
N ALA A 710 -23.71 -1.38 -7.54
CA ALA A 710 -22.62 -0.42 -7.39
C ALA A 710 -22.49 0.56 -8.58
N SER A 711 -23.59 1.20 -8.98
CA SER A 711 -23.64 2.05 -10.19
C SER A 711 -24.36 3.37 -9.94
N THR A 712 -23.87 4.47 -10.54
CA THR A 712 -24.50 5.79 -10.46
C THR A 712 -24.10 6.68 -11.65
N PHE A 713 -24.91 7.69 -11.96
CA PHE A 713 -24.57 8.76 -12.89
C PHE A 713 -23.79 9.91 -12.28
N ASP A 714 -23.93 10.13 -10.97
CA ASP A 714 -23.48 11.34 -10.31
C ASP A 714 -22.73 11.01 -9.03
N TYR A 715 -21.44 11.32 -9.04
CA TYR A 715 -20.53 11.18 -7.92
C TYR A 715 -20.22 12.54 -7.26
N SER A 716 -20.77 13.65 -7.76
CA SER A 716 -20.35 15.00 -7.36
C SER A 716 -20.51 15.27 -5.85
N SER A 717 -21.49 14.64 -5.20
CA SER A 717 -21.74 14.75 -3.76
C SER A 717 -21.11 13.64 -2.91
N SER A 718 -20.54 12.59 -3.51
CA SER A 718 -20.10 11.39 -2.76
C SER A 718 -18.60 11.32 -2.48
N GLY A 719 -18.22 10.55 -1.47
CA GLY A 719 -16.81 10.30 -1.09
C GLY A 719 -16.06 9.32 -2.00
N THR A 720 -16.48 9.15 -3.26
CA THR A 720 -15.93 8.11 -4.16
C THR A 720 -14.42 8.25 -4.39
N LEU A 721 -13.75 7.10 -4.49
CA LEU A 721 -12.37 7.00 -4.94
C LEU A 721 -12.17 7.51 -6.39
N LEU A 722 -13.22 7.49 -7.23
CA LEU A 722 -13.16 7.89 -8.64
C LEU A 722 -12.89 9.40 -8.81
N LYS A 723 -13.24 10.24 -7.83
CA LYS A 723 -12.87 11.68 -7.84
C LYS A 723 -11.36 11.89 -7.92
N TYR A 724 -10.57 10.93 -7.46
CA TYR A 724 -9.12 11.00 -7.51
C TYR A 724 -8.51 10.51 -8.83
N LEU A 725 -9.34 10.06 -9.79
CA LEU A 725 -8.98 9.82 -11.20
C LEU A 725 -9.01 11.10 -12.04
N LEU A 726 -9.69 12.16 -11.58
CA LEU A 726 -9.77 13.47 -12.26
C LEU A 726 -8.42 14.07 -12.67
N PRO A 727 -7.34 14.02 -11.84
CA PRO A 727 -6.06 14.63 -12.20
C PRO A 727 -5.29 13.86 -13.29
N VAL A 728 -5.82 12.73 -13.77
CA VAL A 728 -5.30 11.98 -14.93
C VAL A 728 -5.78 12.59 -16.25
N LYS A 729 -6.81 13.46 -16.21
CA LYS A 729 -7.38 14.13 -17.38
C LYS A 729 -6.34 14.97 -18.13
N GLU A 730 -5.56 15.76 -17.41
CA GLU A 730 -4.58 16.70 -17.97
C GLU A 730 -3.29 16.01 -18.48
N PRO A 731 -2.67 15.07 -17.73
CA PRO A 731 -1.46 14.38 -18.19
C PRO A 731 -1.71 13.42 -19.36
N ALA A 732 -2.85 12.71 -19.39
CA ALA A 732 -3.17 11.80 -20.51
C ALA A 732 -3.40 12.59 -21.81
N GLN A 733 -3.98 13.79 -21.72
CA GLN A 733 -4.14 14.71 -22.85
C GLN A 733 -2.78 15.25 -23.31
N ALA A 734 -1.91 15.62 -22.37
CA ALA A 734 -0.57 16.13 -22.68
C ALA A 734 0.33 15.06 -23.33
N LEU A 735 0.14 13.78 -23.00
CA LEU A 735 0.95 12.66 -23.49
C LEU A 735 0.34 11.93 -24.71
N ASN A 736 -0.83 12.35 -25.19
CA ASN A 736 -1.56 11.77 -26.34
C ASN A 736 -1.69 10.23 -26.29
N VAL A 737 -1.92 9.66 -25.11
CA VAL A 737 -2.01 8.21 -24.93
C VAL A 737 -3.44 7.75 -25.22
N SER A 738 -3.65 6.86 -26.19
CA SER A 738 -5.00 6.42 -26.58
C SER A 738 -5.63 5.41 -25.62
N ALA A 739 -4.84 4.66 -24.83
CA ALA A 739 -5.33 3.71 -23.83
C ALA A 739 -4.39 3.54 -22.63
N LEU A 740 -4.95 3.26 -21.45
CA LEU A 740 -4.19 2.91 -20.25
C LEU A 740 -4.10 1.38 -20.09
N PRO A 741 -2.89 0.80 -20.00
CA PRO A 741 -2.68 -0.65 -19.86
C PRO A 741 -2.81 -1.10 -18.38
N ILE A 742 -4.01 -0.90 -17.81
CA ILE A 742 -4.30 -1.20 -16.39
C ILE A 742 -4.04 -2.67 -16.05
N ASP A 743 -4.42 -3.56 -16.96
CA ASP A 743 -4.17 -5.00 -16.91
C ASP A 743 -2.69 -5.33 -16.68
N THR A 744 -1.81 -4.73 -17.46
CA THR A 744 -0.37 -4.98 -17.43
C THR A 744 0.24 -4.42 -16.14
N MET A 745 -0.21 -3.22 -15.72
CA MET A 745 0.24 -2.62 -14.46
C MET A 745 -0.10 -3.51 -13.26
N LEU A 746 -1.30 -4.08 -13.24
CA LEU A 746 -1.74 -4.98 -12.17
C LEU A 746 -1.08 -6.36 -12.26
N GLU A 747 -0.83 -6.91 -13.44
CA GLU A 747 -0.10 -8.17 -13.61
C GLU A 747 1.37 -8.05 -13.13
N MET A 748 1.96 -6.86 -13.27
CA MET A 748 3.27 -6.54 -12.70
C MET A 748 3.21 -6.35 -11.18
N ALA A 749 2.15 -5.74 -10.66
CA ALA A 749 1.95 -5.53 -9.22
C ALA A 749 1.48 -6.79 -8.48
N HIS A 750 0.91 -7.77 -9.17
CA HIS A 750 0.30 -8.98 -8.61
C HIS A 750 1.14 -9.70 -7.54
N PRO A 751 2.46 -9.94 -7.71
CA PRO A 751 3.29 -10.56 -6.68
C PRO A 751 3.36 -9.76 -5.37
N LEU A 752 3.16 -8.45 -5.43
CA LEU A 752 3.14 -7.56 -4.26
C LEU A 752 1.73 -7.44 -3.66
N ILE A 753 0.68 -7.69 -4.45
CA ILE A 753 -0.73 -7.64 -4.01
C ILE A 753 -1.12 -8.94 -3.30
N CYS A 754 -0.83 -10.08 -3.92
CA CYS A 754 -1.40 -11.38 -3.54
C CYS A 754 -0.39 -12.33 -2.86
N ARG A 755 0.88 -11.95 -2.71
CA ARG A 755 1.90 -12.79 -2.05
C ARG A 755 2.67 -12.04 -0.97
N PRO A 756 3.15 -12.73 0.08
CA PRO A 756 3.98 -12.12 1.11
C PRO A 756 5.19 -11.39 0.49
N PRO A 757 5.46 -10.14 0.87
CA PRO A 757 4.97 -9.47 2.08
C PRO A 757 3.65 -8.67 1.91
N TYR A 758 2.86 -8.91 0.86
CA TYR A 758 1.56 -8.25 0.65
C TYR A 758 1.65 -6.71 0.61
N ALA A 759 2.79 -6.18 0.14
CA ALA A 759 3.13 -4.76 0.12
C ALA A 759 2.10 -3.87 -0.60
N LEU A 760 1.25 -4.45 -1.46
CA LEU A 760 0.16 -3.77 -2.16
C LEU A 760 -1.22 -4.40 -1.89
N SER A 761 -1.39 -5.19 -0.82
CA SER A 761 -2.68 -5.80 -0.48
C SER A 761 -3.78 -4.78 -0.18
N TRP A 762 -3.44 -3.57 0.24
CA TRP A 762 -4.38 -2.45 0.33
C TRP A 762 -5.10 -2.14 -1.01
N LEU A 763 -4.55 -2.55 -2.16
CA LEU A 763 -5.28 -2.43 -3.43
C LEU A 763 -6.53 -3.32 -3.46
N THR A 764 -6.50 -4.47 -2.78
CA THR A 764 -7.65 -5.38 -2.72
C THR A 764 -8.75 -4.87 -1.79
N THR A 765 -8.40 -4.09 -0.76
CA THR A 765 -9.38 -3.46 0.15
C THR A 765 -10.23 -2.38 -0.53
N ASN A 766 -9.82 -1.90 -1.71
CA ASN A 766 -10.65 -0.98 -2.51
C ASN A 766 -11.76 -1.71 -3.28
N ILE A 767 -11.66 -3.03 -3.45
CA ILE A 767 -12.56 -3.84 -4.29
C ILE A 767 -13.40 -4.78 -3.42
N SER A 768 -12.89 -5.17 -2.25
CA SER A 768 -13.50 -6.13 -1.33
C SER A 768 -13.33 -5.69 0.12
N ALA A 769 -14.34 -5.90 0.95
CA ALA A 769 -14.22 -5.75 2.39
C ALA A 769 -13.37 -6.90 2.98
N PRO A 770 -12.67 -6.67 4.10
CA PRO A 770 -11.84 -7.67 4.76
C PRO A 770 -12.59 -8.98 4.97
N GLN A 771 -11.94 -10.09 4.60
CA GLN A 771 -12.45 -11.47 4.76
C GLN A 771 -13.69 -11.84 3.91
N MET A 772 -14.18 -10.95 3.04
CA MET A 772 -15.36 -11.22 2.21
C MET A 772 -15.07 -12.03 0.95
N MET A 773 -13.86 -11.95 0.41
CA MET A 773 -13.42 -12.83 -0.67
C MET A 773 -12.24 -13.69 -0.22
N ASP A 774 -12.22 -14.91 -0.75
CA ASP A 774 -11.07 -15.80 -0.54
C ASP A 774 -9.83 -15.26 -1.27
N PRO A 775 -8.62 -15.32 -0.67
CA PRO A 775 -7.40 -14.90 -1.34
C PRO A 775 -7.21 -15.49 -2.74
N GLU A 776 -7.60 -16.76 -2.98
CA GLU A 776 -7.49 -17.38 -4.31
C GLU A 776 -8.48 -16.77 -5.32
N VAL A 777 -9.68 -16.37 -4.85
CA VAL A 777 -10.71 -15.72 -5.67
C VAL A 777 -10.27 -14.30 -6.01
N ILE A 778 -9.67 -13.57 -5.06
CA ILE A 778 -9.06 -12.26 -5.29
C ILE A 778 -7.91 -12.37 -6.29
N GLU A 779 -7.02 -13.36 -6.14
CA GLU A 779 -5.91 -13.60 -7.07
C GLU A 779 -6.43 -13.81 -8.50
N LYS A 780 -7.45 -14.66 -8.67
CA LYS A 780 -8.09 -14.91 -9.97
C LYS A 780 -8.75 -13.66 -10.55
N LEU A 781 -9.44 -12.87 -9.73
CA LEU A 781 -10.08 -11.62 -10.15
C LEU A 781 -9.03 -10.62 -10.65
N VAL A 782 -7.95 -10.41 -9.89
CA VAL A 782 -6.88 -9.46 -10.25
C VAL A 782 -6.16 -9.88 -11.54
N LEU A 783 -5.92 -11.19 -11.72
CA LEU A 783 -5.19 -11.69 -12.88
C LEU A 783 -6.03 -11.77 -14.16
N ASN A 784 -7.31 -12.08 -14.05
CA ASN A 784 -8.12 -12.47 -15.22
C ASN A 784 -9.21 -11.47 -15.58
N SER A 785 -9.62 -10.58 -14.68
CA SER A 785 -10.80 -9.75 -14.93
C SER A 785 -10.52 -8.43 -15.61
N LEU A 786 -9.29 -7.90 -15.56
CA LEU A 786 -9.01 -6.52 -15.99
C LEU A 786 -8.42 -6.41 -17.41
N CYS A 787 -8.83 -5.36 -18.15
CA CYS A 787 -8.53 -5.09 -19.55
C CYS A 787 -8.01 -3.64 -19.74
N PRO A 788 -7.33 -3.32 -20.86
CA PRO A 788 -6.95 -1.95 -21.19
C PRO A 788 -8.16 -1.03 -21.33
N VAL A 789 -8.02 0.23 -20.92
CA VAL A 789 -9.11 1.22 -20.96
C VAL A 789 -8.80 2.35 -21.93
N PRO A 790 -9.67 2.63 -22.92
CA PRO A 790 -9.51 3.79 -23.80
C PRO A 790 -9.52 5.10 -23.02
N ALA A 791 -8.64 6.03 -23.40
CA ALA A 791 -8.59 7.36 -22.79
C ALA A 791 -9.89 8.15 -23.02
N LYS A 792 -10.50 8.03 -24.21
CA LYS A 792 -11.80 8.65 -24.54
C LYS A 792 -12.92 8.21 -23.61
N LEU A 793 -13.00 6.92 -23.33
CA LEU A 793 -13.95 6.37 -22.36
C LEU A 793 -13.73 6.98 -20.96
N LEU A 794 -12.48 7.04 -20.50
CA LEU A 794 -12.15 7.64 -19.20
C LEU A 794 -12.51 9.12 -19.13
N TYR A 795 -12.28 9.89 -20.20
CA TYR A 795 -12.65 11.31 -20.23
C TYR A 795 -14.15 11.53 -20.09
N GLN A 796 -14.94 10.70 -20.75
CA GLN A 796 -16.40 10.81 -20.66
C GLN A 796 -16.89 10.35 -19.28
N LEU A 797 -16.40 9.22 -18.77
CA LEU A 797 -16.75 8.77 -17.41
C LEU A 797 -16.33 9.77 -16.34
N ALA A 798 -15.22 10.49 -16.54
CA ALA A 798 -14.78 11.54 -15.64
C ALA A 798 -15.75 12.73 -15.55
N THR A 799 -16.73 12.88 -16.43
CA THR A 799 -17.78 13.91 -16.21
C THR A 799 -18.76 13.50 -15.12
N SER A 800 -18.83 12.22 -14.74
CA SER A 800 -19.74 11.73 -13.68
C SER A 800 -19.44 12.32 -12.29
N VAL A 801 -18.24 12.83 -12.07
CA VAL A 801 -17.85 13.51 -10.83
C VAL A 801 -18.02 15.03 -10.92
N ASP A 802 -18.24 15.57 -12.13
CA ASP A 802 -18.52 16.99 -12.33
C ASP A 802 -19.96 17.32 -11.89
N LYS A 803 -20.21 18.60 -11.62
CA LYS A 803 -21.57 19.08 -11.38
C LYS A 803 -22.45 18.75 -12.59
N GLY A 804 -23.53 18.02 -12.34
CA GLY A 804 -24.43 17.54 -13.40
C GLY A 804 -24.27 16.04 -13.72
N GLY A 805 -23.23 15.38 -13.24
CA GLY A 805 -23.01 13.95 -13.49
C GLY A 805 -22.65 13.62 -14.94
N LEU A 806 -22.80 12.34 -15.31
CA LEU A 806 -22.36 11.78 -16.58
C LEU A 806 -23.03 12.48 -17.78
N ARG A 807 -22.22 12.78 -18.81
CA ARG A 807 -22.65 13.46 -20.04
C ARG A 807 -22.36 12.60 -21.26
N ASP A 808 -23.09 12.85 -22.33
CA ASP A 808 -22.81 12.26 -23.64
C ASP A 808 -21.49 12.78 -24.24
N ARG A 809 -21.06 12.20 -25.35
CA ARG A 809 -19.82 12.57 -26.05
C ARG A 809 -19.79 14.02 -26.51
N THR A 810 -20.96 14.65 -26.71
CA THR A 810 -21.06 16.07 -27.10
C THR A 810 -20.98 17.01 -25.90
N GLY A 811 -21.15 16.49 -24.68
CA GLY A 811 -21.23 17.26 -23.44
C GLY A 811 -22.51 18.06 -23.27
N SER A 812 -23.50 17.88 -24.16
CA SER A 812 -24.76 18.64 -24.18
C SER A 812 -25.92 17.89 -23.54
N PHE A 813 -25.85 16.55 -23.47
CA PHE A 813 -26.89 15.71 -22.90
C PHE A 813 -26.44 15.15 -21.56
N TYR A 814 -27.21 15.42 -20.51
CA TYR A 814 -26.96 14.93 -19.15
C TYR A 814 -27.85 13.72 -18.89
N TYR A 815 -27.26 12.54 -18.73
CA TYR A 815 -28.06 11.31 -18.62
C TYR A 815 -29.00 11.32 -17.42
N LYS A 816 -28.61 11.94 -16.31
CA LYS A 816 -29.44 11.96 -15.11
C LYS A 816 -30.74 12.75 -15.29
N ASP A 817 -30.81 13.71 -16.23
CA ASP A 817 -31.96 14.60 -16.40
C ASP A 817 -33.18 13.91 -17.02
N HIS A 818 -33.00 12.70 -17.56
CA HIS A 818 -34.06 11.97 -18.26
C HIS A 818 -34.33 10.58 -17.70
N ILE A 819 -33.59 10.12 -16.69
CA ILE A 819 -33.80 8.80 -16.09
C ILE A 819 -35.18 8.68 -15.43
N GLY A 820 -35.72 9.78 -14.89
CA GLY A 820 -37.05 9.81 -14.28
C GLY A 820 -38.22 9.59 -15.26
N LYS A 821 -37.95 9.56 -16.58
CA LYS A 821 -38.93 9.26 -17.63
C LYS A 821 -39.00 7.78 -18.00
N THR A 822 -38.21 6.93 -17.35
CA THR A 822 -38.26 5.48 -17.58
C THR A 822 -39.62 4.91 -17.17
N ASN A 823 -40.00 3.79 -17.77
CA ASN A 823 -41.10 2.94 -17.33
C ASN A 823 -40.63 1.54 -16.95
N VAL A 824 -39.31 1.33 -16.93
CA VAL A 824 -38.68 0.05 -16.62
C VAL A 824 -38.41 -0.02 -15.12
N PRO A 825 -38.90 -1.05 -14.41
CA PRO A 825 -38.60 -1.28 -13.00
C PRO A 825 -37.10 -1.52 -12.77
N ILE A 826 -36.56 -0.93 -11.70
CA ILE A 826 -35.14 -0.92 -11.35
C ILE A 826 -34.93 -1.40 -9.91
N LEU A 827 -34.03 -2.37 -9.73
CA LEU A 827 -33.44 -2.72 -8.44
C LEU A 827 -32.02 -2.17 -8.37
N ALA A 828 -31.75 -1.24 -7.45
CA ALA A 828 -30.43 -0.66 -7.23
C ALA A 828 -29.83 -1.16 -5.92
N LEU A 829 -28.64 -1.76 -6.00
CA LEU A 829 -27.92 -2.35 -4.88
C LEU A 829 -26.61 -1.61 -4.60
N ALA A 830 -26.33 -1.36 -3.32
CA ALA A 830 -25.08 -0.76 -2.85
C ALA A 830 -24.49 -1.56 -1.67
N GLY A 831 -23.17 -1.55 -1.54
CA GLY A 831 -22.46 -2.10 -0.39
C GLY A 831 -22.02 -0.97 0.55
N ASP A 832 -22.14 -1.16 1.86
CA ASP A 832 -21.80 -0.15 2.86
C ASP A 832 -20.32 0.22 2.91
N TRP A 833 -19.43 -0.66 2.43
CA TRP A 833 -17.99 -0.47 2.31
C TRP A 833 -17.52 -0.24 0.88
N ASP A 834 -18.44 -0.02 -0.07
CA ASP A 834 -18.08 0.28 -1.44
C ASP A 834 -17.50 1.71 -1.55
N ILE A 835 -16.18 1.84 -1.47
CA ILE A 835 -15.51 3.14 -1.63
C ILE A 835 -15.43 3.61 -3.10
N VAL A 836 -15.68 2.72 -4.06
CA VAL A 836 -15.66 3.03 -5.50
C VAL A 836 -17.00 3.63 -5.90
N CYS A 837 -18.09 2.98 -5.54
CA CYS A 837 -19.46 3.50 -5.67
C CYS A 837 -20.21 3.48 -4.34
N PRO A 838 -19.91 4.46 -3.45
CA PRO A 838 -20.56 4.58 -2.15
C PRO A 838 -22.10 4.58 -2.20
N PRO A 839 -22.79 4.09 -1.15
CA PRO A 839 -24.26 4.03 -1.11
C PRO A 839 -24.96 5.38 -1.35
N ASP A 840 -24.39 6.47 -0.85
CA ASP A 840 -24.86 7.82 -1.11
C ASP A 840 -24.79 8.15 -2.60
N ALA A 841 -23.71 7.77 -3.29
CA ALA A 841 -23.57 7.94 -4.74
C ALA A 841 -24.66 7.16 -5.50
N VAL A 842 -24.93 5.90 -5.12
CA VAL A 842 -26.02 5.11 -5.74
C VAL A 842 -27.37 5.79 -5.50
N TYR A 843 -27.61 6.23 -4.27
CA TYR A 843 -28.86 6.91 -3.89
C TYR A 843 -29.11 8.19 -4.70
N GLU A 844 -28.05 8.95 -5.03
CA GLU A 844 -28.16 10.17 -5.85
C GLU A 844 -28.77 9.92 -7.24
N THR A 845 -28.57 8.74 -7.82
CA THR A 845 -29.22 8.35 -9.08
C THR A 845 -30.61 7.79 -8.83
N VAL A 846 -30.76 6.92 -7.82
CA VAL A 846 -32.05 6.27 -7.49
C VAL A 846 -33.14 7.30 -7.21
N LYS A 847 -32.83 8.35 -6.45
CA LYS A 847 -33.82 9.38 -6.07
C LYS A 847 -34.42 10.15 -7.25
N LEU A 848 -33.84 10.05 -8.44
CA LEU A 848 -34.33 10.67 -9.68
C LEU A 848 -35.36 9.79 -10.40
N ILE A 849 -35.47 8.52 -10.02
CA ILE A 849 -36.40 7.54 -10.59
C ILE A 849 -37.70 7.58 -9.77
N PRO A 850 -38.89 7.44 -10.41
CA PRO A 850 -40.15 7.38 -9.68
C PRO A 850 -40.14 6.27 -8.60
N GLU A 851 -40.62 6.56 -7.39
CA GLU A 851 -40.57 5.64 -6.25
C GLU A 851 -41.20 4.26 -6.53
N HIS A 852 -42.27 4.22 -7.32
CA HIS A 852 -42.93 2.97 -7.70
C HIS A 852 -42.14 2.13 -8.71
N GLN A 853 -41.07 2.68 -9.30
CA GLN A 853 -40.22 2.01 -10.28
C GLN A 853 -38.83 1.68 -9.74
N ALA A 854 -38.42 2.24 -8.60
CA ALA A 854 -37.09 2.00 -8.04
C ALA A 854 -37.17 1.32 -6.67
N THR A 855 -36.48 0.20 -6.52
CA THR A 855 -36.17 -0.41 -5.22
C THR A 855 -34.70 -0.20 -4.93
N PHE A 856 -34.36 0.42 -3.79
CA PHE A 856 -32.98 0.64 -3.36
C PHE A 856 -32.69 -0.14 -2.09
N LYS A 857 -31.55 -0.84 -2.06
CA LYS A 857 -31.10 -1.58 -0.88
C LYS A 857 -29.59 -1.48 -0.71
N VAL A 858 -29.20 -1.16 0.52
CA VAL A 858 -27.82 -1.20 0.97
C VAL A 858 -27.57 -2.51 1.72
N PHE A 859 -26.47 -3.18 1.42
CA PHE A 859 -26.00 -4.38 2.10
C PHE A 859 -24.84 -4.03 3.04
N GLY A 860 -24.90 -4.58 4.25
CA GLY A 860 -23.98 -4.34 5.34
C GLY A 860 -24.67 -3.92 6.63
N SER A 861 -24.11 -4.28 7.78
CA SER A 861 -24.66 -3.93 9.10
C SER A 861 -23.58 -3.78 10.17
N PRO A 862 -23.79 -2.95 11.20
CA PRO A 862 -22.86 -2.85 12.32
C PRO A 862 -22.68 -4.22 13.00
N GLY A 863 -21.44 -4.73 13.02
CA GLY A 863 -21.11 -6.05 13.58
C GLY A 863 -21.47 -7.25 12.68
N GLY A 864 -21.93 -7.02 11.45
CA GLY A 864 -22.19 -8.04 10.42
C GLY A 864 -21.20 -7.96 9.26
N PRO A 865 -21.39 -8.77 8.19
CA PRO A 865 -20.53 -8.69 7.01
C PRO A 865 -20.70 -7.35 6.30
N HIS A 866 -19.57 -6.73 5.95
CA HIS A 866 -19.52 -5.53 5.12
C HIS A 866 -19.38 -5.89 3.66
N TYR A 867 -19.80 -5.02 2.74
CA TYR A 867 -19.76 -5.30 1.31
C TYR A 867 -19.02 -4.20 0.55
N GLY A 868 -17.90 -4.55 -0.08
CA GLY A 868 -17.16 -3.71 -1.03
C GLY A 868 -17.69 -3.83 -2.47
N HIS A 869 -16.98 -3.20 -3.40
CA HIS A 869 -17.42 -3.01 -4.80
C HIS A 869 -17.75 -4.32 -5.54
N GLN A 870 -16.97 -5.38 -5.32
CA GLN A 870 -17.14 -6.68 -6.00
C GLN A 870 -17.79 -7.74 -5.13
N ASP A 871 -17.89 -7.51 -3.81
CA ASP A 871 -18.42 -8.49 -2.86
C ASP A 871 -19.88 -8.84 -3.14
N MET A 872 -20.64 -7.89 -3.71
CA MET A 872 -22.04 -8.15 -4.06
C MET A 872 -22.22 -9.17 -5.20
N ILE A 873 -21.16 -9.44 -5.96
CA ILE A 873 -21.16 -10.43 -7.04
C ILE A 873 -20.40 -11.67 -6.61
N SER A 874 -19.18 -11.53 -6.10
CA SER A 874 -18.26 -12.66 -5.88
C SER A 874 -17.93 -12.91 -4.40
N GLY A 875 -18.51 -12.15 -3.47
CA GLY A 875 -18.28 -12.30 -2.04
C GLY A 875 -18.85 -13.62 -1.50
N ARG A 876 -18.25 -14.11 -0.41
CA ARG A 876 -18.58 -15.40 0.24
C ARG A 876 -20.08 -15.54 0.57
N THR A 877 -20.73 -14.46 0.99
CA THR A 877 -22.16 -14.44 1.39
C THR A 877 -23.09 -13.96 0.27
N ALA A 878 -22.58 -13.50 -0.87
CA ALA A 878 -23.39 -12.93 -1.95
C ALA A 878 -24.45 -13.91 -2.45
N ARG A 879 -24.08 -15.19 -2.56
CA ARG A 879 -24.97 -16.26 -3.00
C ARG A 879 -26.15 -16.51 -2.07
N SER A 880 -25.97 -16.33 -0.76
CA SER A 880 -27.01 -16.56 0.24
C SER A 880 -27.85 -15.31 0.53
N GLU A 881 -27.28 -14.11 0.43
CA GLU A 881 -27.95 -12.87 0.86
C GLU A 881 -28.42 -11.99 -0.30
N ILE A 882 -27.65 -11.93 -1.39
CA ILE A 882 -27.86 -10.96 -2.47
C ILE A 882 -28.57 -11.62 -3.65
N TYR A 883 -28.08 -12.78 -4.09
CA TYR A 883 -28.62 -13.46 -5.27
C TYR A 883 -30.12 -13.77 -5.13
N PRO A 884 -30.64 -14.24 -3.97
CA PRO A 884 -32.07 -14.51 -3.82
C PRO A 884 -32.93 -13.25 -4.00
N LEU A 885 -32.45 -12.09 -3.55
CA LEU A 885 -33.13 -10.81 -3.74
C LEU A 885 -33.20 -10.43 -5.22
N VAL A 886 -32.07 -10.52 -5.92
CA VAL A 886 -31.99 -10.24 -7.36
C VAL A 886 -32.92 -11.19 -8.13
N ILE A 887 -32.84 -12.48 -7.86
CA ILE A 887 -33.69 -13.50 -8.49
C ILE A 887 -35.16 -13.18 -8.23
N GLN A 888 -35.54 -12.87 -6.99
CA GLN A 888 -36.93 -12.56 -6.64
C GLN A 888 -37.44 -11.32 -7.39
N PHE A 889 -36.62 -10.28 -7.51
CA PHE A 889 -36.96 -9.08 -8.27
C PHE A 889 -37.18 -9.40 -9.76
N LEU A 890 -36.22 -10.09 -10.39
CA LEU A 890 -36.32 -10.49 -11.80
C LEU A 890 -37.54 -11.37 -12.05
N GLN A 891 -37.84 -12.31 -11.14
CA GLN A 891 -39.01 -13.18 -11.25
C GLN A 891 -40.33 -12.42 -11.27
N ARG A 892 -40.48 -11.35 -10.47
CA ARG A 892 -41.70 -10.53 -10.45
C ARG A 892 -41.92 -9.84 -11.80
N HIS A 893 -40.85 -9.45 -12.47
CA HIS A 893 -40.88 -8.73 -13.73
C HIS A 893 -40.70 -9.65 -14.96
N ASP A 894 -40.51 -10.94 -14.75
CA ASP A 894 -40.58 -11.98 -15.77
C ASP A 894 -42.03 -12.50 -15.97
N GLN A 895 -42.91 -12.23 -14.99
CA GLN A 895 -44.31 -12.69 -15.02
C GLN A 895 -45.27 -11.70 -15.70
N SER A 896 -44.95 -10.41 -15.66
CA SER A 896 -45.78 -9.31 -16.19
C SER A 896 -45.92 -9.33 -17.70
#